data_AF-A0A554X9H4-F1
#
_entry.id   AF-A0A554X9H4-F1
#
_cell.length_a   1.000
_cell.length_b   1.000
_cell.length_c   1.000
_cell.angle_alpha   90.00
_cell.angle_beta   90.00
_cell.angle_gamma   90.00
#
_symmetry.space_group_name_H-M   'P 1'
#
loop_
_entity.id
_entity.type
_entity.pdbx_description
1 polymer ?
#
loop_
_entity_poly.entity_id
_entity_poly.type
_entity_poly.pdbx_seq_one_letter_code
_entity_poly.pdbx_strand_id
1 'polypeptide(L)'
;MSLPSLAVDNFLPYMPDVTRCETSLRELNLMWRLIESTARMVCPTEAQAILPTIAATRVGFDRLESELVHSLVSEKIENVMSAIGTRASYVIDIVVRNLYERTADVGFLATDRVLCEFAAGLGHDVDAVRSRLLSYRHKYTVYDEILLLGRDGSVLVQTDAACAVEGTHDPLLAEALQTDGYVQVFRPTDLRPGLGPSLLYAQRMLHPTTREPVGVLCLVFGFQAEMAGIFHAYRDPHARSILLLLDGEGTVIASGDAQWIPVGARVPTNPGDQPRLLLYAGREYLVSTRQAQGYQSYRGPTGWQGQVMTPVDLAFARDDTSALASLDAAIRAGLLSHARHLSPPLYEVLRATESIRRVVWNGQVVTAGQHVDRQRLKTILDQISETGARSNTLFAQSVRDLYETVLSSGLQQIRFVAQLAVDLLDRNLYERADDCRWWALTPELRATLALEKPDPAALEAIGAILRYIHSLYTVYARLFVYDRHGRIVAQSHDGGDDGVIGRPIDDDTLQAVLALPSEQHYHVTPFRTDAFTDGRPTYTYHAAIRHPDDERQVVGGIGIVFHAQREFLAMLQGALGGRDDAHAHLVDRAGRIVASTDARQAVGEVLPAAAPWLALANGETVSRVVIHEGQYAILAASASAGYREFKTTDGYRDDILAIVIQPLGQVRDAAVRNGGAQDDWWTESSGRGGHEYATFYLGGELLALDATMVREAVPAEQMTATPAGTHPARVGLIPPTSNTALGHFIWVYDLAALLNPATPLHRPLEGRQIILVQQGTQLFGLLVDELHAVPEFDAGEVIEAPFGGGVGLIDRLIRARGGQVLIAVINGQRLARAVLG
;
A
#
# COMPACT_ATOMS: atom_id res chain seq x y z
N MET A 1 -9.20 -3.16 29.24
CA MET A 1 -10.39 -3.72 28.56
C MET A 1 -9.87 -4.78 27.61
N SER A 2 -10.21 -6.05 27.83
CA SER A 2 -9.89 -7.13 26.91
C SER A 2 -10.68 -6.93 25.61
N LEU A 3 -9.98 -6.87 24.47
CA LEU A 3 -10.62 -6.89 23.15
C LEU A 3 -11.56 -8.11 23.09
N PRO A 4 -12.77 -7.99 22.52
CA PRO A 4 -13.64 -9.15 22.32
C PRO A 4 -12.89 -10.19 21.49
N SER A 5 -12.89 -11.45 21.95
CA SER A 5 -12.24 -12.54 21.23
C SER A 5 -12.85 -12.65 19.83
N LEU A 6 -12.00 -12.57 18.80
CA LEU A 6 -12.38 -12.78 17.41
C LEU A 6 -13.12 -14.12 17.29
N ALA A 7 -14.35 -14.12 16.79
CA ALA A 7 -15.12 -15.34 16.58
C ALA A 7 -14.65 -16.05 15.31
N VAL A 8 -13.44 -16.63 15.36
CA VAL A 8 -12.76 -17.33 14.25
C VAL A 8 -13.69 -18.30 13.53
N ASP A 9 -14.49 -19.04 14.29
CA ASP A 9 -15.42 -20.05 13.78
C ASP A 9 -16.45 -19.49 12.79
N ASN A 10 -16.81 -18.21 12.92
CA ASN A 10 -17.78 -17.57 12.01
C ASN A 10 -17.18 -17.27 10.63
N PHE A 11 -15.85 -17.13 10.53
CA PHE A 11 -15.15 -16.75 9.31
C PHE A 11 -14.52 -17.94 8.59
N LEU A 12 -14.14 -18.98 9.33
CA LEU A 12 -13.45 -20.15 8.81
C LEU A 12 -14.13 -20.81 7.58
N PRO A 13 -15.47 -20.94 7.51
CA PRO A 13 -16.14 -21.54 6.34
C PRO A 13 -15.91 -20.79 5.02
N TYR A 14 -15.55 -19.51 5.10
CA TYR A 14 -15.31 -18.65 3.95
C TYR A 14 -13.83 -18.62 3.52
N MET A 15 -12.95 -19.33 4.23
CA MET A 15 -11.50 -19.36 3.99
C MET A 15 -11.00 -20.80 3.67
N PRO A 16 -11.26 -21.32 2.46
CA PRO A 16 -11.01 -22.74 2.13
C PRO A 16 -9.53 -23.14 2.15
N ASP A 17 -8.61 -22.19 2.01
CA ASP A 17 -7.18 -22.41 2.21
C ASP A 17 -6.83 -22.60 3.69
N VAL A 18 -7.41 -21.80 4.58
CA VAL A 18 -7.22 -21.93 6.02
C VAL A 18 -7.87 -23.20 6.57
N THR A 19 -9.08 -23.55 6.11
CA THR A 19 -9.73 -24.83 6.48
C THR A 19 -8.88 -26.03 6.06
N ARG A 20 -8.26 -25.98 4.88
CA ARG A 20 -7.33 -27.04 4.42
C ARG A 20 -6.08 -27.11 5.29
N CYS A 21 -5.54 -25.97 5.70
CA CYS A 21 -4.43 -25.89 6.63
C CYS A 21 -4.80 -26.50 8.00
N GLU A 22 -5.93 -26.09 8.58
CA GLU A 22 -6.46 -26.63 9.85
C GLU A 22 -6.62 -28.15 9.78
N THR A 23 -7.23 -28.67 8.70
CA THR A 23 -7.41 -30.11 8.50
C THR A 23 -6.06 -30.84 8.44
N SER A 24 -5.08 -30.27 7.73
CA SER A 24 -3.74 -30.84 7.62
C SER A 24 -3.00 -30.86 8.96
N LEU A 25 -3.14 -29.81 9.77
CA LEU A 25 -2.56 -29.74 11.12
C LEU A 25 -3.20 -30.78 12.06
N ARG A 26 -4.53 -30.94 12.00
CA ARG A 26 -5.24 -31.97 12.75
C ARG A 26 -4.78 -33.38 12.39
N GLU A 27 -4.62 -33.67 11.09
CA GLU A 27 -4.07 -34.95 10.62
C GLU A 27 -2.68 -35.21 11.20
N LEU A 28 -1.78 -34.22 11.14
CA LEU A 28 -0.43 -34.34 11.71
C LEU A 28 -0.46 -34.58 13.23
N ASN A 29 -1.31 -33.84 13.95
CA ASN A 29 -1.48 -33.97 15.39
C ASN A 29 -1.96 -35.38 15.77
N LEU A 30 -2.91 -35.94 15.00
CA LEU A 30 -3.35 -37.33 15.16
C LEU A 30 -2.22 -38.33 14.89
N MET A 31 -1.40 -38.11 13.85
CA MET A 31 -0.23 -38.94 13.57
C MET A 31 0.77 -38.92 14.74
N TRP A 32 1.07 -37.74 15.31
CA TRP A 32 1.92 -37.61 16.50
C TRP A 32 1.37 -38.37 17.72
N ARG A 33 0.05 -38.33 17.96
CA ARG A 33 -0.60 -39.10 19.02
C ARG A 33 -0.46 -40.60 18.81
N LEU A 34 -0.63 -41.08 17.57
CA LEU A 34 -0.48 -42.48 17.22
C LEU A 34 0.96 -42.95 17.40
N ILE A 35 1.95 -42.15 17.00
CA ILE A 35 3.37 -42.42 17.20
C ILE A 35 3.69 -42.50 18.70
N GLU A 36 3.24 -41.53 19.52
CA GLU A 36 3.47 -41.52 20.97
C GLU A 36 2.89 -42.78 21.64
N SER A 37 1.64 -43.14 21.30
CA SER A 37 0.97 -44.31 21.85
C SER A 37 1.66 -45.61 21.45
N THR A 38 2.03 -45.73 20.17
CA THR A 38 2.74 -46.91 19.64
C THR A 38 4.12 -47.05 20.27
N ALA A 39 4.86 -45.96 20.45
CA ALA A 39 6.16 -45.97 21.10
C ALA A 39 6.07 -46.43 22.56
N ARG A 40 5.07 -45.95 23.31
CA ARG A 40 4.82 -46.39 24.70
C ARG A 40 4.43 -47.86 24.80
N MET A 41 3.68 -48.40 23.84
CA MET A 41 3.22 -49.78 23.87
C MET A 41 4.28 -50.78 23.39
N VAL A 42 5.06 -50.43 22.37
CA VAL A 42 5.92 -51.39 21.64
C VAL A 42 7.37 -51.38 22.14
N CYS A 43 7.90 -50.23 22.58
CA CYS A 43 9.32 -50.07 22.98
C CYS A 43 9.50 -49.17 24.23
N PRO A 44 8.89 -49.49 25.39
CA PRO A 44 8.84 -48.59 26.54
C PRO A 44 10.21 -48.27 27.15
N THR A 45 11.16 -49.20 27.11
CA THR A 45 12.51 -49.04 27.69
C THR A 45 13.45 -48.29 26.75
N GLU A 46 13.38 -48.61 25.46
CA GLU A 46 14.26 -48.07 24.43
C GLU A 46 13.83 -46.67 23.99
N ALA A 47 12.52 -46.38 23.99
CA ALA A 47 11.97 -45.07 23.65
C ALA A 47 11.96 -44.08 24.83
N GLN A 48 12.38 -44.49 26.03
CA GLN A 48 12.31 -43.67 27.25
C GLN A 48 13.05 -42.33 27.11
N ALA A 49 14.12 -42.29 26.32
CA ALA A 49 14.87 -41.07 26.02
C ALA A 49 14.17 -40.13 25.00
N ILE A 50 13.26 -40.66 24.17
CA ILE A 50 12.64 -39.95 23.05
C ILE A 50 11.19 -39.53 23.38
N LEU A 51 10.50 -40.31 24.22
CA LEU A 51 9.10 -40.07 24.63
C LEU A 51 8.85 -38.66 25.18
N PRO A 52 9.71 -38.07 26.06
CA PRO A 52 9.52 -36.71 26.53
C PRO A 52 9.56 -35.67 25.40
N THR A 53 10.44 -35.86 24.41
CA THR A 53 10.54 -34.97 23.24
C THR A 53 9.31 -35.10 22.36
N ILE A 54 8.83 -36.33 22.06
CA ILE A 54 7.60 -36.54 21.28
C ILE A 54 6.40 -35.90 21.97
N ALA A 55 6.29 -36.04 23.30
CA ALA A 55 5.21 -35.44 24.07
C ALA A 55 5.30 -33.90 24.06
N ALA A 56 6.49 -33.32 24.26
CA ALA A 56 6.70 -31.88 24.20
C ALA A 56 6.40 -31.30 22.81
N THR A 57 6.84 -32.00 21.76
CA THR A 57 6.51 -31.72 20.36
C THR A 57 5.02 -31.70 20.13
N ARG A 58 4.29 -32.75 20.57
CA ARG A 58 2.85 -32.84 20.38
C ARG A 58 2.12 -31.68 21.04
N VAL A 59 2.51 -31.32 22.28
CA VAL A 59 1.96 -30.15 22.97
C VAL A 59 2.25 -28.87 22.20
N GLY A 60 3.42 -28.74 21.59
CA GLY A 60 3.76 -27.64 20.68
C GLY A 60 2.86 -27.58 19.44
N PHE A 61 2.58 -28.73 18.80
CA PHE A 61 1.66 -28.81 17.66
C PHE A 61 0.21 -28.51 18.04
N ASP A 62 -0.28 -29.05 19.16
CA ASP A 62 -1.64 -28.75 19.69
C ASP A 62 -1.81 -27.23 19.89
N ARG A 63 -0.79 -26.55 20.46
CA ARG A 63 -0.79 -25.09 20.65
C ARG A 63 -0.72 -24.32 19.33
N LEU A 64 0.16 -24.76 18.43
CA LEU A 64 0.34 -24.11 17.13
C LEU A 64 -0.90 -24.25 16.25
N GLU A 65 -1.59 -25.39 16.24
CA GLU A 65 -2.84 -25.56 15.48
C GLU A 65 -3.80 -24.42 15.78
N SER A 66 -4.05 -24.15 17.06
CA SER A 66 -4.94 -23.07 17.50
C SER A 66 -4.36 -21.68 17.18
N GLU A 67 -3.10 -21.42 17.54
CA GLU A 67 -2.50 -20.08 17.39
C GLU A 67 -2.26 -19.70 15.91
N LEU A 68 -1.87 -20.65 15.06
CA LEU A 68 -1.64 -20.43 13.63
C LEU A 68 -2.95 -20.19 12.89
N VAL A 69 -3.96 -21.04 13.10
CA VAL A 69 -5.26 -20.86 12.46
C VAL A 69 -5.86 -19.52 12.88
N HIS A 70 -5.81 -19.18 14.17
CA HIS A 70 -6.24 -17.88 14.65
C HIS A 70 -5.46 -16.73 13.99
N SER A 71 -4.14 -16.84 13.86
CA SER A 71 -3.30 -15.81 13.23
C SER A 71 -3.63 -15.64 11.74
N LEU A 72 -3.78 -16.74 10.99
CA LEU A 72 -4.13 -16.71 9.56
C LEU A 72 -5.50 -16.07 9.33
N VAL A 73 -6.49 -16.43 10.16
CA VAL A 73 -7.84 -15.87 10.08
C VAL A 73 -7.83 -14.37 10.44
N SER A 74 -7.16 -14.00 11.54
CA SER A 74 -7.03 -12.60 11.96
C SER A 74 -6.39 -11.76 10.87
N GLU A 75 -5.25 -12.20 10.33
CA GLU A 75 -4.52 -11.51 9.26
C GLU A 75 -5.37 -11.36 8.00
N LYS A 76 -6.07 -12.40 7.57
CA LYS A 76 -6.98 -12.29 6.40
C LYS A 76 -8.10 -11.29 6.64
N ILE A 77 -8.70 -11.28 7.83
CA ILE A 77 -9.76 -10.30 8.18
C ILE A 77 -9.20 -8.89 8.23
N GLU A 78 -8.07 -8.69 8.91
CA GLU A 78 -7.41 -7.38 9.01
C GLU A 78 -7.03 -6.84 7.63
N ASN A 79 -6.54 -7.69 6.73
CA ASN A 79 -6.25 -7.31 5.35
C ASN A 79 -7.49 -6.83 4.60
N VAL A 80 -8.61 -7.58 4.67
CA VAL A 80 -9.86 -7.16 4.03
C VAL A 80 -10.40 -5.87 4.66
N MET A 81 -10.43 -5.79 6.00
CA MET A 81 -10.91 -4.62 6.74
C MET A 81 -10.09 -3.37 6.43
N SER A 82 -8.77 -3.49 6.37
CA SER A 82 -7.85 -2.42 5.98
C SER A 82 -8.11 -1.96 4.55
N ALA A 83 -8.30 -2.89 3.60
CA ALA A 83 -8.58 -2.57 2.21
C ALA A 83 -9.92 -1.82 2.04
N ILE A 84 -11.01 -2.32 2.63
CA ILE A 84 -12.32 -1.67 2.53
C ILE A 84 -12.36 -0.35 3.29
N GLY A 85 -11.67 -0.24 4.43
CA GLY A 85 -11.59 0.99 5.21
C GLY A 85 -10.78 2.08 4.52
N THR A 86 -9.72 1.70 3.81
CA THR A 86 -8.95 2.62 2.95
C THR A 86 -9.84 3.20 1.85
N ARG A 87 -10.58 2.34 1.13
CA ARG A 87 -11.52 2.78 0.08
C ARG A 87 -12.67 3.63 0.65
N ALA A 88 -13.20 3.29 1.82
CA ALA A 88 -14.26 4.05 2.47
C ALA A 88 -13.80 5.48 2.81
N SER A 89 -12.56 5.66 3.28
CA SER A 89 -11.98 6.99 3.53
C SER A 89 -11.88 7.79 2.23
N TYR A 90 -11.41 7.17 1.15
CA TYR A 90 -11.25 7.86 -0.13
C TYR A 90 -12.57 8.36 -0.71
N VAL A 91 -13.62 7.55 -0.65
CA VAL A 91 -14.97 7.96 -1.08
C VAL A 91 -15.39 9.25 -0.38
N ILE A 92 -15.24 9.33 0.95
CA ILE A 92 -15.71 10.51 1.70
C ILE A 92 -14.74 11.69 1.57
N ASP A 93 -13.43 11.46 1.61
CA ASP A 93 -12.43 12.55 1.59
C ASP A 93 -12.35 13.24 0.22
N ILE A 94 -12.50 12.50 -0.89
CA ILE A 94 -12.56 13.10 -2.23
C ILE A 94 -13.80 13.99 -2.36
N VAL A 95 -14.97 13.48 -1.96
CA VAL A 95 -16.22 14.24 -2.02
C VAL A 95 -16.12 15.50 -1.18
N VAL A 96 -15.67 15.41 0.07
CA VAL A 96 -15.57 16.57 0.96
C VAL A 96 -14.59 17.63 0.43
N ARG A 97 -13.47 17.22 -0.18
CA ARG A 97 -12.56 18.15 -0.86
C ARG A 97 -13.23 18.85 -2.03
N ASN A 98 -13.90 18.12 -2.91
CA ASN A 98 -14.58 18.69 -4.08
C ASN A 98 -15.70 19.66 -3.67
N LEU A 99 -16.37 19.37 -2.55
CA LEU A 99 -17.45 20.20 -2.01
C LEU A 99 -16.98 21.47 -1.29
N TYR A 100 -15.72 21.51 -0.85
CA TYR A 100 -15.16 22.68 -0.16
C TYR A 100 -15.12 23.91 -1.07
N GLU A 101 -14.61 23.76 -2.29
CA GLU A 101 -14.43 24.89 -3.21
C GLU A 101 -15.75 25.53 -3.61
N ARG A 102 -16.82 24.73 -3.68
CA ARG A 102 -18.18 25.21 -3.97
C ARG A 102 -18.68 26.25 -2.95
N THR A 103 -18.13 26.22 -1.72
CA THR A 103 -18.44 27.23 -0.69
C THR A 103 -17.88 28.61 -1.03
N ALA A 104 -16.69 28.65 -1.65
CA ALA A 104 -16.08 29.89 -2.13
C ALA A 104 -16.74 30.35 -3.44
N ASP A 105 -17.05 29.41 -4.33
CA ASP A 105 -17.65 29.69 -5.64
C ASP A 105 -18.98 30.42 -5.56
N VAL A 106 -19.92 29.93 -4.74
CA VAL A 106 -21.20 30.61 -4.52
C VAL A 106 -21.00 31.98 -3.89
N GLY A 107 -20.00 32.10 -3.02
CA GLY A 107 -19.67 33.35 -2.35
C GLY A 107 -19.15 34.40 -3.31
N PHE A 108 -18.23 34.02 -4.19
CA PHE A 108 -17.67 34.92 -5.20
C PHE A 108 -18.70 35.29 -6.26
N LEU A 109 -19.40 34.31 -6.83
CA LEU A 109 -20.38 34.55 -7.89
C LEU A 109 -21.57 35.38 -7.41
N ALA A 110 -21.96 35.27 -6.12
CA ALA A 110 -23.00 36.11 -5.53
C ALA A 110 -22.59 37.59 -5.39
N THR A 111 -21.31 37.93 -5.56
CA THR A 111 -20.80 39.31 -5.60
C THR A 111 -20.61 39.86 -7.01
N ASP A 112 -20.92 39.07 -8.03
CA ASP A 112 -20.81 39.50 -9.42
C ASP A 112 -21.69 40.73 -9.69
N ARG A 113 -21.05 41.81 -10.15
CA ARG A 113 -21.71 43.11 -10.30
C ARG A 113 -22.91 43.04 -11.25
N VAL A 114 -22.78 42.34 -12.38
CA VAL A 114 -23.84 42.25 -13.40
C VAL A 114 -25.03 41.48 -12.84
N LEU A 115 -24.78 40.38 -12.13
CA LEU A 115 -25.84 39.61 -11.49
C LEU A 115 -26.52 40.40 -10.36
N CYS A 116 -25.74 41.12 -9.55
CA CYS A 116 -26.27 41.96 -8.46
C CYS A 116 -27.13 43.12 -8.97
N GLU A 117 -26.70 43.82 -10.03
CA GLU A 117 -27.47 44.90 -10.66
C GLU A 117 -28.80 44.39 -11.24
N PHE A 118 -28.77 43.22 -11.90
CA PHE A 118 -29.98 42.60 -12.42
C PHE A 118 -30.95 42.19 -11.30
N ALA A 119 -30.46 41.51 -10.25
CA ALA A 119 -31.27 41.12 -9.10
C ALA A 119 -31.86 42.33 -8.34
N ALA A 120 -31.14 43.46 -8.35
CA ALA A 120 -31.63 44.72 -7.79
C ALA A 120 -32.69 45.44 -8.67
N GLY A 121 -32.98 44.92 -9.86
CA GLY A 121 -33.89 45.55 -10.82
C GLY A 121 -33.29 46.73 -11.57
N LEU A 122 -31.95 46.90 -11.55
CA LEU A 122 -31.22 47.96 -12.26
C LEU A 122 -30.88 47.57 -13.70
N GLY A 123 -30.91 46.27 -14.02
CA GLY A 123 -30.76 45.72 -15.37
C GLY A 123 -32.03 45.01 -15.83
N HIS A 124 -32.25 44.92 -17.16
CA HIS A 124 -33.45 44.31 -17.74
C HIS A 124 -33.16 43.23 -18.79
N ASP A 125 -31.90 42.96 -19.10
CA ASP A 125 -31.51 41.99 -20.12
C ASP A 125 -31.33 40.59 -19.51
N VAL A 126 -32.41 39.80 -19.56
CA VAL A 126 -32.45 38.41 -19.08
C VAL A 126 -31.49 37.52 -19.88
N ASP A 127 -31.35 37.76 -21.19
CA ASP A 127 -30.56 36.90 -22.07
C ASP A 127 -29.06 37.11 -21.83
N ALA A 128 -28.63 38.35 -21.61
CA ALA A 128 -27.26 38.65 -21.22
C ALA A 128 -26.88 37.99 -19.89
N VAL A 129 -27.77 38.06 -18.89
CA VAL A 129 -27.56 37.42 -17.57
C VAL A 129 -27.53 35.90 -17.70
N ARG A 130 -28.45 35.31 -18.48
CA ARG A 130 -28.45 33.87 -18.76
C ARG A 130 -27.16 33.44 -19.44
N SER A 131 -26.69 34.18 -20.43
CA SER A 131 -25.42 33.91 -21.13
C SER A 131 -24.23 33.98 -20.17
N ARG A 132 -24.22 34.93 -19.23
CA ARG A 132 -23.19 35.05 -18.19
C ARG A 132 -23.17 33.83 -17.26
N LEU A 133 -24.33 33.37 -16.79
CA LEU A 133 -24.44 32.16 -15.97
C LEU A 133 -24.03 30.89 -16.74
N LEU A 134 -24.42 30.78 -18.02
CA LEU A 134 -23.99 29.68 -18.89
C LEU A 134 -22.46 29.70 -19.11
N SER A 135 -21.87 30.88 -19.31
CA SER A 135 -20.41 31.03 -19.43
C SER A 135 -19.66 30.55 -18.19
N TYR A 136 -20.21 30.79 -16.98
CA TYR A 136 -19.68 30.24 -15.73
C TYR A 136 -19.78 28.71 -15.71
N ARG A 137 -20.98 28.17 -15.95
CA ARG A 137 -21.25 26.73 -15.92
C ARG A 137 -20.44 25.94 -16.97
N HIS A 138 -20.14 26.54 -18.12
CA HIS A 138 -19.27 25.91 -19.13
C HIS A 138 -17.79 25.83 -18.70
N LYS A 139 -17.36 26.67 -17.75
CA LYS A 139 -16.02 26.58 -17.15
C LYS A 139 -16.05 25.56 -16.01
N TYR A 140 -16.98 25.72 -15.08
CA TYR A 140 -17.19 24.83 -13.94
C TYR A 140 -18.28 23.80 -14.25
N THR A 141 -17.94 22.76 -15.01
CA THR A 141 -18.90 21.72 -15.42
C THR A 141 -19.40 20.84 -14.27
N VAL A 142 -18.87 21.06 -13.05
CA VAL A 142 -19.35 20.48 -11.79
C VAL A 142 -20.78 20.88 -11.43
N TYR A 143 -21.35 21.91 -12.06
CA TYR A 143 -22.71 22.37 -11.78
C TYR A 143 -23.73 21.89 -12.81
N ASP A 144 -24.81 21.30 -12.31
CA ASP A 144 -25.96 20.91 -13.12
C ASP A 144 -26.85 22.11 -13.47
N GLU A 145 -26.94 23.08 -12.56
CA GLU A 145 -27.81 24.26 -12.71
C GLU A 145 -27.34 25.42 -11.83
N ILE A 146 -27.58 26.65 -12.29
CA ILE A 146 -27.39 27.89 -11.55
C ILE A 146 -28.68 28.70 -11.65
N LEU A 147 -29.27 29.06 -10.51
CA LEU A 147 -30.48 29.86 -10.44
C LEU A 147 -30.23 31.18 -9.74
N LEU A 148 -30.87 32.23 -10.24
CA LEU A 148 -30.95 33.54 -9.63
C LEU A 148 -32.37 33.76 -9.12
N LEU A 149 -32.55 33.91 -7.81
CA LEU A 149 -33.83 34.01 -7.14
C LEU A 149 -34.10 35.43 -6.63
N GLY A 150 -35.35 35.88 -6.79
CA GLY A 150 -35.88 37.07 -6.17
C GLY A 150 -36.16 36.87 -4.68
N ARG A 151 -36.34 37.97 -3.96
CA ARG A 151 -36.63 37.96 -2.50
C ARG A 151 -37.96 37.30 -2.14
N ASP A 152 -38.87 37.25 -3.10
CA ASP A 152 -40.19 36.64 -3.00
C ASP A 152 -40.21 35.16 -3.40
N GLY A 153 -39.06 34.62 -3.82
CA GLY A 153 -38.91 33.25 -4.30
C GLY A 153 -39.16 33.06 -5.79
N SER A 154 -39.43 34.13 -6.55
CA SER A 154 -39.49 34.05 -8.01
C SER A 154 -38.13 33.69 -8.60
N VAL A 155 -38.10 32.87 -9.66
CA VAL A 155 -36.87 32.56 -10.40
C VAL A 155 -36.66 33.64 -11.45
N LEU A 156 -35.64 34.47 -11.25
CA LEU A 156 -35.31 35.58 -12.14
C LEU A 156 -34.60 35.08 -13.41
N VAL A 157 -33.60 34.20 -13.23
CA VAL A 157 -32.84 33.57 -14.33
C VAL A 157 -32.41 32.16 -13.92
N GLN A 158 -32.31 31.25 -14.88
CA GLN A 158 -31.80 29.88 -14.70
C GLN A 158 -31.05 29.43 -15.96
N THR A 159 -30.13 28.48 -15.85
CA THR A 159 -29.33 27.98 -16.98
C THR A 159 -29.98 26.80 -17.70
N ASP A 160 -30.77 25.97 -17.02
CA ASP A 160 -31.48 24.82 -17.60
C ASP A 160 -32.88 25.23 -18.07
N ALA A 161 -33.01 25.50 -19.38
CA ALA A 161 -34.30 25.81 -19.97
C ALA A 161 -35.23 24.58 -20.08
N ALA A 162 -34.70 23.35 -20.02
CA ALA A 162 -35.49 22.13 -20.21
C ALA A 162 -36.26 21.73 -18.95
N CYS A 163 -35.72 22.05 -17.77
CA CYS A 163 -36.34 21.81 -16.47
C CYS A 163 -36.64 23.13 -15.74
N ALA A 164 -37.08 24.15 -16.49
CA ALA A 164 -37.32 25.49 -15.97
C ALA A 164 -38.41 25.52 -14.89
N VAL A 165 -38.12 26.22 -13.80
CA VAL A 165 -39.05 26.47 -12.69
C VAL A 165 -39.37 27.97 -12.57
N GLU A 166 -40.55 28.29 -12.05
CA GLU A 166 -41.04 29.69 -11.94
C GLU A 166 -40.70 30.33 -10.58
N GLY A 167 -40.55 29.52 -9.54
CA GLY A 167 -40.23 30.00 -8.20
C GLY A 167 -40.02 28.86 -7.20
N THR A 168 -39.76 29.22 -5.95
CA THR A 168 -39.49 28.30 -4.86
C THR A 168 -40.17 28.72 -3.56
N HIS A 169 -40.61 27.72 -2.80
CA HIS A 169 -41.06 27.84 -1.41
C HIS A 169 -40.09 27.13 -0.45
N ASP A 170 -38.92 26.71 -0.94
CA ASP A 170 -37.91 26.02 -0.15
C ASP A 170 -37.41 26.94 0.98
N PRO A 171 -37.36 26.47 2.25
CA PRO A 171 -36.85 27.25 3.37
C PRO A 171 -35.43 27.81 3.15
N LEU A 172 -34.66 27.19 2.26
CA LEU A 172 -33.34 27.64 1.83
C LEU A 172 -33.31 29.13 1.46
N LEU A 173 -34.36 29.65 0.83
CA LEU A 173 -34.44 31.06 0.45
C LEU A 173 -34.38 31.98 1.68
N ALA A 174 -35.24 31.73 2.66
CA ALA A 174 -35.31 32.55 3.87
C ALA A 174 -34.03 32.41 4.70
N GLU A 175 -33.47 31.20 4.79
CA GLU A 175 -32.20 30.92 5.46
C GLU A 175 -31.05 31.68 4.79
N ALA A 176 -30.93 31.61 3.46
CA ALA A 176 -29.87 32.29 2.71
C ALA A 176 -29.95 33.82 2.83
N LEU A 177 -31.16 34.40 2.77
CA LEU A 177 -31.36 35.85 2.92
C LEU A 177 -30.91 36.38 4.30
N GLN A 178 -31.02 35.57 5.35
CA GLN A 178 -30.67 35.94 6.73
C GLN A 178 -29.22 35.61 7.10
N THR A 179 -28.55 34.75 6.34
CA THR A 179 -27.21 34.26 6.66
C THR A 179 -26.13 35.18 6.09
N ASP A 180 -25.13 35.51 6.92
CA ASP A 180 -23.89 36.15 6.48
C ASP A 180 -22.93 35.06 5.95
N GLY A 181 -23.10 34.67 4.69
CA GLY A 181 -22.31 33.62 4.04
C GLY A 181 -23.15 32.67 3.19
N TYR A 182 -22.63 31.47 2.94
CA TYR A 182 -23.33 30.43 2.18
C TYR A 182 -24.22 29.57 3.09
N VAL A 183 -25.29 29.04 2.51
CA VAL A 183 -26.13 27.97 3.07
C VAL A 183 -25.99 26.74 2.17
N GLN A 184 -25.77 25.58 2.78
CA GLN A 184 -25.63 24.30 2.08
C GLN A 184 -26.75 23.35 2.52
N VAL A 185 -27.46 22.76 1.55
CA VAL A 185 -28.52 21.76 1.83
C VAL A 185 -28.44 20.58 0.87
N PHE A 186 -28.77 19.39 1.38
CA PHE A 186 -28.98 18.19 0.56
C PHE A 186 -30.37 17.62 0.84
N ARG A 187 -31.35 17.97 0.01
CA ARG A 187 -32.75 17.52 0.17
C ARG A 187 -33.53 17.63 -1.13
N PRO A 188 -34.69 16.96 -1.27
CA PRO A 188 -35.62 17.25 -2.35
C PRO A 188 -36.05 18.73 -2.29
N THR A 189 -36.10 19.38 -3.43
CA THR A 189 -36.42 20.81 -3.55
C THR A 189 -37.31 21.06 -4.77
N ASP A 190 -38.17 22.07 -4.70
CA ASP A 190 -39.01 22.51 -5.81
C ASP A 190 -38.22 23.24 -6.90
N LEU A 191 -36.96 23.60 -6.62
CA LEU A 191 -36.00 24.09 -7.61
C LEU A 191 -35.52 23.02 -8.60
N ARG A 192 -35.67 21.73 -8.25
CA ARG A 192 -35.30 20.57 -9.10
C ARG A 192 -36.38 19.48 -8.99
N PRO A 193 -37.61 19.74 -9.47
CA PRO A 193 -38.75 18.86 -9.25
C PRO A 193 -38.54 17.50 -9.92
N GLY A 194 -38.84 16.42 -9.20
CA GLY A 194 -38.79 15.05 -9.73
C GLY A 194 -37.39 14.44 -9.82
N LEU A 195 -36.32 15.15 -9.45
CA LEU A 195 -34.93 14.64 -9.51
C LEU A 195 -34.41 14.07 -8.18
N GLY A 196 -35.25 14.06 -7.13
CA GLY A 196 -34.89 13.58 -5.80
C GLY A 196 -34.03 14.59 -5.02
N PRO A 197 -33.27 14.12 -4.00
CA PRO A 197 -32.38 14.98 -3.24
C PRO A 197 -31.32 15.65 -4.11
N SER A 198 -31.20 16.97 -4.01
CA SER A 198 -30.22 17.78 -4.73
C SER A 198 -29.29 18.48 -3.73
N LEU A 199 -28.02 18.63 -4.09
CA LEU A 199 -27.04 19.37 -3.29
C LEU A 199 -26.97 20.82 -3.77
N LEU A 200 -27.43 21.75 -2.94
CA LEU A 200 -27.51 23.17 -3.26
C LEU A 200 -26.58 23.98 -2.35
N TYR A 201 -25.96 24.98 -2.95
CA TYR A 201 -25.26 26.07 -2.28
C TYR A 201 -25.97 27.36 -2.60
N ALA A 202 -26.41 28.09 -1.59
CA ALA A 202 -27.12 29.36 -1.76
C ALA A 202 -26.43 30.48 -1.00
N GLN A 203 -26.38 31.68 -1.59
CA GLN A 203 -25.90 32.86 -0.89
C GLN A 203 -26.71 34.09 -1.28
N ARG A 204 -27.03 34.93 -0.29
CA ARG A 204 -27.70 36.20 -0.56
C ARG A 204 -26.83 37.12 -1.41
N MET A 205 -27.48 37.83 -2.30
CA MET A 205 -26.89 38.88 -3.12
C MET A 205 -27.25 40.23 -2.57
N LEU A 206 -26.31 41.17 -2.61
CA LEU A 206 -26.47 42.50 -2.02
C LEU A 206 -26.54 43.56 -3.11
N HIS A 207 -27.39 44.57 -2.90
CA HIS A 207 -27.46 45.73 -3.77
C HIS A 207 -26.08 46.40 -3.86
N PRO A 208 -25.57 46.74 -5.06
CA PRO A 208 -24.23 47.33 -5.22
C PRO A 208 -23.99 48.58 -4.36
N THR A 209 -24.99 49.48 -4.30
CA THR A 209 -24.93 50.72 -3.51
C THR A 209 -25.46 50.60 -2.07
N THR A 210 -26.70 50.15 -1.87
CA THR A 210 -27.35 50.17 -0.53
C THR A 210 -26.90 49.05 0.38
N ARG A 211 -26.27 48.00 -0.18
CA ARG A 211 -25.85 46.78 0.52
C ARG A 211 -27.00 45.99 1.17
N GLU A 212 -28.25 46.30 0.82
CA GLU A 212 -29.41 45.52 1.24
C GLU A 212 -29.54 44.21 0.42
N PRO A 213 -30.08 43.12 0.99
CA PRO A 213 -30.35 41.90 0.24
C PRO A 213 -31.33 42.13 -0.92
N VAL A 214 -30.93 41.74 -2.14
CA VAL A 214 -31.71 41.90 -3.38
C VAL A 214 -32.21 40.58 -3.97
N GLY A 215 -31.63 39.46 -3.56
CA GLY A 215 -31.98 38.14 -4.06
C GLY A 215 -31.05 37.07 -3.50
N VAL A 216 -31.12 35.87 -4.06
CA VAL A 216 -30.27 34.72 -3.69
C VAL A 216 -29.73 34.06 -4.96
N LEU A 217 -28.43 33.79 -4.99
CA LEU A 217 -27.81 32.94 -6.00
C LEU A 217 -27.78 31.50 -5.49
N CYS A 218 -28.22 30.55 -6.31
CA CYS A 218 -28.23 29.12 -6.00
C CYS A 218 -27.40 28.34 -7.03
N LEU A 219 -26.44 27.55 -6.57
CA LEU A 219 -25.67 26.60 -7.37
C LEU A 219 -26.12 25.17 -7.05
N VAL A 220 -26.50 24.41 -8.07
CA VAL A 220 -26.89 23.00 -7.95
C VAL A 220 -25.70 22.15 -8.39
N PHE A 221 -25.10 21.42 -7.45
CA PHE A 221 -23.95 20.57 -7.72
C PHE A 221 -24.36 19.27 -8.43
N GLY A 222 -23.58 18.87 -9.44
CA GLY A 222 -23.74 17.64 -10.21
C GLY A 222 -23.39 16.38 -9.44
N PHE A 223 -24.04 16.19 -8.29
CA PHE A 223 -23.74 15.16 -7.29
C PHE A 223 -23.73 13.75 -7.87
N GLN A 224 -24.71 13.40 -8.71
CA GLN A 224 -24.83 12.05 -9.27
C GLN A 224 -23.67 11.72 -10.21
N ALA A 225 -23.31 12.65 -11.10
CA ALA A 225 -22.20 12.47 -12.04
C ALA A 225 -20.87 12.37 -11.29
N GLU A 226 -20.68 13.18 -10.25
CA GLU A 226 -19.48 13.15 -9.42
C GLU A 226 -19.32 11.80 -8.70
N MET A 227 -20.38 11.33 -8.03
CA MET A 227 -20.35 10.04 -7.33
C MET A 227 -20.13 8.87 -8.29
N ALA A 228 -20.72 8.92 -9.50
CA ALA A 228 -20.48 7.90 -10.52
C ALA A 228 -19.01 7.85 -10.95
N GLY A 229 -18.37 9.01 -11.13
CA GLY A 229 -16.93 9.10 -11.45
C GLY A 229 -16.06 8.53 -10.33
N ILE A 230 -16.33 8.91 -9.08
CA ILE A 230 -15.59 8.40 -7.91
C ILE A 230 -15.77 6.88 -7.79
N PHE A 231 -17.00 6.37 -7.84
CA PHE A 231 -17.23 4.93 -7.74
C PHE A 231 -16.60 4.15 -8.90
N HIS A 232 -16.59 4.69 -10.12
CA HIS A 232 -15.93 4.05 -11.25
C HIS A 232 -14.40 3.94 -11.06
N ALA A 233 -13.77 4.99 -10.52
CA ALA A 233 -12.32 5.03 -10.32
C ALA A 233 -11.83 4.11 -9.20
N TYR A 234 -12.61 3.93 -8.13
CA TYR A 234 -12.21 3.21 -6.91
C TYR A 234 -12.94 1.88 -6.68
N ARG A 235 -13.79 1.44 -7.62
CA ARG A 235 -14.43 0.13 -7.53
C ARG A 235 -13.40 -0.99 -7.53
N ASP A 236 -13.73 -2.08 -6.84
CA ASP A 236 -12.99 -3.33 -7.01
C ASP A 236 -13.13 -3.81 -8.47
N PRO A 237 -12.04 -4.07 -9.21
CA PRO A 237 -12.12 -4.59 -10.58
C PRO A 237 -12.90 -5.91 -10.69
N HIS A 238 -12.88 -6.71 -9.62
CA HIS A 238 -13.64 -7.96 -9.51
C HIS A 238 -15.08 -7.76 -8.99
N ALA A 239 -15.50 -6.52 -8.75
CA ALA A 239 -16.82 -6.15 -8.26
C ALA A 239 -17.26 -6.89 -6.98
N ARG A 240 -16.31 -7.24 -6.08
CA ARG A 240 -16.63 -7.93 -4.82
C ARG A 240 -17.17 -6.98 -3.76
N SER A 241 -16.81 -5.70 -3.83
CA SER A 241 -17.16 -4.69 -2.83
C SER A 241 -18.05 -3.61 -3.43
N ILE A 242 -18.97 -3.10 -2.60
CA ILE A 242 -19.91 -2.04 -2.96
C ILE A 242 -19.54 -0.78 -2.19
N LEU A 243 -19.25 0.29 -2.93
CA LEU A 243 -18.94 1.61 -2.40
C LEU A 243 -20.25 2.38 -2.20
N LEU A 244 -20.40 3.02 -1.05
CA LEU A 244 -21.58 3.76 -0.64
C LEU A 244 -21.18 5.10 -0.04
N LEU A 245 -22.04 6.09 -0.21
CA LEU A 245 -22.05 7.30 0.58
C LEU A 245 -23.35 7.33 1.39
N LEU A 246 -23.26 7.60 2.69
CA LEU A 246 -24.36 7.57 3.64
C LEU A 246 -24.58 8.94 4.28
N ASP A 247 -25.81 9.20 4.74
CA ASP A 247 -26.12 10.29 5.65
C ASP A 247 -25.84 9.93 7.13
N GLY A 248 -26.14 10.86 8.05
CA GLY A 248 -25.94 10.68 9.49
C GLY A 248 -26.77 9.57 10.14
N GLU A 249 -27.84 9.09 9.48
CA GLU A 249 -28.74 8.06 9.97
C GLU A 249 -28.40 6.65 9.43
N GLY A 250 -27.36 6.56 8.59
CA GLY A 250 -26.96 5.33 7.91
C GLY A 250 -27.82 5.03 6.68
N THR A 251 -28.45 6.04 6.08
CA THR A 251 -29.22 5.91 4.84
C THR A 251 -28.31 6.15 3.64
N VAL A 252 -28.40 5.29 2.64
CA VAL A 252 -27.63 5.39 1.39
C VAL A 252 -28.08 6.62 0.60
N ILE A 253 -27.17 7.56 0.37
CA ILE A 253 -27.40 8.74 -0.46
C ILE A 253 -26.77 8.62 -1.85
N ALA A 254 -25.73 7.79 -2.00
CA ALA A 254 -25.20 7.37 -3.29
C ALA A 254 -24.67 5.92 -3.21
N SER A 255 -24.84 5.14 -4.28
CA SER A 255 -24.43 3.74 -4.34
C SER A 255 -23.66 3.44 -5.62
N GLY A 256 -22.54 2.71 -5.50
CA GLY A 256 -21.78 2.18 -6.63
C GLY A 256 -22.49 1.04 -7.34
N ASP A 257 -23.48 0.41 -6.70
CA ASP A 257 -24.37 -0.58 -7.30
C ASP A 257 -25.79 -0.42 -6.73
N ALA A 258 -26.56 0.46 -7.38
CA ALA A 258 -27.93 0.76 -6.97
C ALA A 258 -28.92 -0.39 -7.19
N GLN A 259 -28.56 -1.42 -7.99
CA GLN A 259 -29.39 -2.60 -8.16
C GLN A 259 -29.30 -3.51 -6.94
N TRP A 260 -28.11 -3.62 -6.33
CA TRP A 260 -27.90 -4.42 -5.13
C TRP A 260 -28.22 -3.67 -3.84
N ILE A 261 -27.73 -2.43 -3.69
CA ILE A 261 -28.01 -1.57 -2.54
C ILE A 261 -28.57 -0.23 -3.07
N PRO A 262 -29.90 -0.05 -3.08
CA PRO A 262 -30.51 1.14 -3.65
C PRO A 262 -30.31 2.38 -2.77
N VAL A 263 -30.29 3.55 -3.40
CA VAL A 263 -30.37 4.84 -2.70
C VAL A 263 -31.67 4.90 -1.89
N GLY A 264 -31.59 5.42 -0.67
CA GLY A 264 -32.67 5.44 0.31
C GLY A 264 -32.75 4.21 1.23
N ALA A 265 -31.95 3.16 0.98
CA ALA A 265 -31.86 2.03 1.89
C ALA A 265 -31.11 2.39 3.17
N ARG A 266 -31.57 1.90 4.31
CA ARG A 266 -30.81 1.96 5.58
C ARG A 266 -29.90 0.74 5.69
N VAL A 267 -28.61 0.97 5.89
CA VAL A 267 -27.58 -0.08 5.98
C VAL A 267 -26.92 -0.10 7.35
N PRO A 268 -26.38 -1.25 7.81
CA PRO A 268 -25.62 -1.29 9.05
C PRO A 268 -24.27 -0.55 8.88
N THR A 269 -23.82 0.12 9.94
CA THR A 269 -22.56 0.87 9.97
C THR A 269 -21.53 0.26 10.92
N ASN A 270 -20.25 0.47 10.64
CA ASN A 270 -19.12 -0.03 11.42
C ASN A 270 -18.00 1.02 11.52
N PRO A 271 -18.20 2.13 12.26
CA PRO A 271 -17.20 3.19 12.36
C PRO A 271 -15.94 2.80 13.15
N GLY A 272 -16.01 1.75 13.97
CA GLY A 272 -14.88 1.28 14.79
C GLY A 272 -14.06 0.15 14.16
N ASP A 273 -14.30 -0.18 12.88
CA ASP A 273 -13.66 -1.29 12.15
C ASP A 273 -13.59 -2.61 12.91
N GLN A 274 -14.62 -2.89 13.70
CA GLN A 274 -14.64 -4.14 14.43
C GLN A 274 -14.76 -5.28 13.42
N PRO A 275 -13.98 -6.36 13.55
CA PRO A 275 -14.03 -7.52 12.66
C PRO A 275 -15.28 -8.37 12.95
N ARG A 276 -16.46 -7.84 12.58
CA ARG A 276 -17.78 -8.45 12.81
C ARG A 276 -18.57 -8.52 11.52
N LEU A 277 -19.34 -9.59 11.37
CA LEU A 277 -20.28 -9.75 10.28
C LEU A 277 -21.56 -8.94 10.55
N LEU A 278 -21.98 -8.17 9.56
CA LEU A 278 -23.19 -7.35 9.61
C LEU A 278 -24.18 -7.84 8.56
N LEU A 279 -25.45 -7.97 8.95
CA LEU A 279 -26.50 -8.49 8.09
C LEU A 279 -27.20 -7.34 7.35
N TYR A 280 -27.35 -7.50 6.04
CA TYR A 280 -28.20 -6.64 5.21
C TYR A 280 -28.91 -7.49 4.14
N ALA A 281 -30.22 -7.29 3.97
CA ALA A 281 -31.04 -8.03 3.01
C ALA A 281 -30.84 -9.56 3.03
N GLY A 282 -30.61 -10.14 4.21
CA GLY A 282 -30.42 -11.59 4.39
C GLY A 282 -29.03 -12.12 4.04
N ARG A 283 -28.04 -11.26 3.74
CA ARG A 283 -26.64 -11.63 3.47
C ARG A 283 -25.70 -10.96 4.47
N GLU A 284 -24.60 -11.63 4.79
CA GLU A 284 -23.57 -11.15 5.72
C GLU A 284 -22.46 -10.39 4.99
N TYR A 285 -22.01 -9.29 5.59
CA TYR A 285 -21.00 -8.40 5.04
C TYR A 285 -19.92 -8.09 6.06
N LEU A 286 -18.69 -7.90 5.56
CA LEU A 286 -17.70 -7.06 6.19
C LEU A 286 -17.95 -5.62 5.76
N VAL A 287 -17.97 -4.71 6.73
CA VAL A 287 -18.31 -3.30 6.52
C VAL A 287 -17.26 -2.44 7.20
N SER A 288 -16.81 -1.39 6.51
CA SER A 288 -16.09 -0.28 7.12
C SER A 288 -16.78 1.03 6.78
N THR A 289 -16.92 1.88 7.79
CA THR A 289 -17.58 3.18 7.70
C THR A 289 -16.59 4.26 8.15
N ARG A 290 -16.50 5.35 7.38
CA ARG A 290 -15.53 6.43 7.56
C ARG A 290 -16.21 7.78 7.51
N GLN A 291 -15.79 8.66 8.40
CA GLN A 291 -16.11 10.09 8.32
C GLN A 291 -14.94 10.82 7.68
N ALA A 292 -15.22 11.96 7.05
CA ALA A 292 -14.19 12.82 6.50
C ALA A 292 -13.25 13.32 7.61
N GLN A 293 -11.95 13.36 7.33
CA GLN A 293 -11.00 14.04 8.22
C GLN A 293 -11.20 15.57 8.21
N GLY A 294 -11.83 16.06 7.13
CA GLY A 294 -12.04 17.47 6.84
C GLY A 294 -10.90 18.06 6.00
N TYR A 295 -11.22 19.12 5.26
CA TYR A 295 -10.29 19.86 4.42
C TYR A 295 -10.44 21.35 4.69
N GLN A 296 -9.35 22.03 5.08
CA GLN A 296 -9.34 23.45 5.44
C GLN A 296 -10.49 23.85 6.41
N SER A 297 -10.72 23.02 7.45
CA SER A 297 -11.80 23.15 8.45
C SER A 297 -13.21 22.76 7.99
N TYR A 298 -13.43 22.52 6.70
CA TYR A 298 -14.70 22.01 6.17
C TYR A 298 -14.78 20.49 6.29
N ARG A 299 -15.89 19.96 6.84
CA ARG A 299 -16.08 18.52 7.08
C ARG A 299 -17.10 17.86 6.15
N GLY A 300 -17.61 18.58 5.16
CA GLY A 300 -18.74 18.11 4.36
C GLY A 300 -20.11 18.39 5.02
N PRO A 301 -21.21 18.03 4.35
CA PRO A 301 -22.54 18.04 4.95
C PRO A 301 -22.60 17.17 6.22
N THR A 302 -23.37 17.62 7.21
CA THR A 302 -23.40 17.00 8.54
C THR A 302 -23.75 15.52 8.49
N GLY A 303 -22.89 14.70 9.09
CA GLY A 303 -23.12 13.26 9.28
C GLY A 303 -22.76 12.39 8.08
N TRP A 304 -22.33 12.96 6.95
CA TRP A 304 -21.96 12.18 5.77
C TRP A 304 -20.80 11.21 6.05
N GLN A 305 -20.95 10.00 5.53
CA GLN A 305 -20.03 8.89 5.77
C GLN A 305 -19.76 8.13 4.48
N GLY A 306 -18.49 7.80 4.23
CA GLY A 306 -18.10 6.83 3.21
C GLY A 306 -18.22 5.42 3.80
N GLN A 307 -18.76 4.48 3.03
CA GLN A 307 -18.88 3.10 3.46
C GLN A 307 -18.52 2.14 2.32
N VAL A 308 -17.86 1.05 2.67
CA VAL A 308 -17.64 -0.07 1.76
C VAL A 308 -18.19 -1.33 2.41
N MET A 309 -19.00 -2.07 1.65
CA MET A 309 -19.57 -3.35 2.05
C MET A 309 -19.05 -4.45 1.14
N THR A 310 -18.47 -5.49 1.71
CA THR A 310 -18.01 -6.67 0.97
C THR A 310 -18.73 -7.90 1.51
N PRO A 311 -19.47 -8.65 0.68
CA PRO A 311 -20.08 -9.90 1.11
C PRO A 311 -19.01 -10.87 1.61
N VAL A 312 -19.27 -11.52 2.74
CA VAL A 312 -18.27 -12.39 3.38
C VAL A 312 -17.86 -13.57 2.49
N ASP A 313 -18.77 -14.07 1.65
CA ASP A 313 -18.53 -15.16 0.71
C ASP A 313 -17.60 -14.78 -0.45
N LEU A 314 -17.42 -13.47 -0.70
CA LEU A 314 -16.48 -12.93 -1.70
C LEU A 314 -15.24 -12.29 -1.06
N ALA A 315 -15.28 -12.00 0.24
CA ALA A 315 -14.23 -11.25 0.95
C ALA A 315 -12.86 -11.92 0.93
N PHE A 316 -12.83 -13.27 0.95
CA PHE A 316 -11.59 -14.06 1.05
C PHE A 316 -11.29 -14.87 -0.21
N ALA A 317 -12.00 -14.60 -1.31
CA ALA A 317 -11.72 -15.23 -2.60
C ALA A 317 -10.29 -14.91 -3.07
N ARG A 318 -9.57 -15.91 -3.59
CA ARG A 318 -8.20 -15.73 -4.09
C ARG A 318 -8.21 -14.92 -5.37
N ASP A 319 -7.30 -13.96 -5.48
CA ASP A 319 -6.91 -13.40 -6.78
C ASP A 319 -5.99 -14.41 -7.48
N ASP A 320 -6.23 -14.71 -8.77
CA ASP A 320 -5.48 -15.73 -9.53
C ASP A 320 -3.99 -15.37 -9.73
N THR A 321 -3.60 -14.12 -9.45
CA THR A 321 -2.22 -13.64 -9.55
C THR A 321 -1.48 -13.77 -8.22
N SER A 322 -0.47 -14.65 -8.16
CA SER A 322 0.51 -14.68 -7.06
C SER A 322 1.59 -13.63 -7.29
N ALA A 323 1.63 -12.63 -6.41
CA ALA A 323 2.68 -11.64 -6.33
C ALA A 323 4.04 -12.30 -6.13
N LEU A 324 4.19 -13.28 -5.22
CA LEU A 324 5.47 -13.94 -4.98
C LEU A 324 5.96 -14.76 -6.17
N ALA A 325 5.06 -15.41 -6.92
CA ALA A 325 5.43 -16.21 -8.08
C ALA A 325 6.03 -15.34 -9.20
N SER A 326 5.62 -14.08 -9.30
CA SER A 326 6.12 -13.12 -10.29
C SER A 326 7.52 -12.55 -9.97
N LEU A 327 8.02 -12.76 -8.75
CA LEU A 327 9.32 -12.25 -8.29
C LEU A 327 10.46 -13.20 -8.64
N ASP A 328 11.66 -12.65 -8.80
CA ASP A 328 12.88 -13.43 -8.91
C ASP A 328 13.11 -14.29 -7.66
N ALA A 329 13.73 -15.46 -7.84
CA ALA A 329 13.92 -16.43 -6.77
C ALA A 329 14.70 -15.85 -5.56
N ALA A 330 15.70 -15.00 -5.82
CA ALA A 330 16.50 -14.34 -4.78
C ALA A 330 15.68 -13.35 -3.96
N ILE A 331 14.90 -12.48 -4.62
CA ILE A 331 14.02 -11.50 -3.95
C ILE A 331 12.97 -12.24 -3.12
N ARG A 332 12.35 -13.28 -3.69
CA ARG A 332 11.35 -14.10 -2.99
C ARG A 332 11.93 -14.74 -1.73
N ALA A 333 13.11 -15.35 -1.82
CA ALA A 333 13.78 -15.95 -0.67
C ALA A 333 14.15 -14.91 0.39
N GLY A 334 14.65 -13.74 -0.02
CA GLY A 334 14.97 -12.65 0.88
C GLY A 334 13.76 -12.05 1.58
N LEU A 335 12.64 -11.85 0.89
CA LEU A 335 11.37 -11.44 1.48
C LEU A 335 10.83 -12.46 2.48
N LEU A 336 10.81 -13.75 2.11
CA LEU A 336 10.38 -14.83 3.00
C LEU A 336 11.30 -14.97 4.22
N SER A 337 12.56 -14.53 4.15
CA SER A 337 13.44 -14.47 5.33
C SER A 337 12.96 -13.46 6.39
N HIS A 338 12.18 -12.44 5.99
CA HIS A 338 11.52 -11.51 6.91
C HIS A 338 10.24 -12.08 7.51
N ALA A 339 9.64 -13.10 6.88
CA ALA A 339 8.43 -13.74 7.37
C ALA A 339 8.58 -14.36 8.76
N ARG A 340 9.82 -14.58 9.22
CA ARG A 340 10.16 -15.00 10.59
C ARG A 340 9.62 -14.06 11.67
N HIS A 341 9.36 -12.80 11.33
CA HIS A 341 8.84 -11.80 12.28
C HIS A 341 7.30 -11.69 12.27
N LEU A 342 6.61 -12.32 11.31
CA LEU A 342 5.15 -12.23 11.19
C LEU A 342 4.39 -13.12 12.18
N SER A 343 4.96 -14.26 12.58
CA SER A 343 4.34 -15.16 13.55
C SER A 343 5.38 -15.85 14.44
N PRO A 344 5.60 -15.34 15.67
CA PRO A 344 6.45 -16.00 16.66
C PRO A 344 6.06 -17.47 16.92
N PRO A 345 4.76 -17.86 17.01
CA PRO A 345 4.37 -19.26 17.18
C PRO A 345 4.87 -20.18 16.07
N LEU A 346 4.75 -19.77 14.79
CA LEU A 346 5.27 -20.53 13.65
C LEU A 346 6.77 -20.80 13.77
N TYR A 347 7.52 -19.80 14.24
CA TYR A 347 8.95 -19.92 14.42
C TYR A 347 9.32 -20.89 15.55
N GLU A 348 8.58 -20.89 16.67
CA GLU A 348 8.78 -21.84 17.76
C GLU A 348 8.64 -23.30 17.28
N VAL A 349 7.68 -23.59 16.40
CA VAL A 349 7.50 -24.95 15.86
C VAL A 349 8.54 -25.33 14.82
N LEU A 350 9.01 -24.40 13.98
CA LEU A 350 10.16 -24.66 13.11
C LEU A 350 11.37 -25.12 13.95
N ARG A 351 11.65 -24.44 15.07
CA ARG A 351 12.72 -24.83 16.00
C ARG A 351 12.42 -26.14 16.75
N ALA A 352 11.17 -26.41 17.12
CA ALA A 352 10.78 -27.67 17.72
C ALA A 352 10.97 -28.84 16.74
N THR A 353 10.68 -28.62 15.45
CA THR A 353 10.85 -29.63 14.39
C THR A 353 12.33 -29.94 14.16
N GLU A 354 13.19 -28.93 14.15
CA GLU A 354 14.66 -29.13 14.15
C GLU A 354 15.14 -29.94 15.37
N SER A 355 14.55 -29.69 16.54
CA SER A 355 14.88 -30.43 17.77
C SER A 355 14.48 -31.91 17.69
N ILE A 356 13.32 -32.21 17.09
CA ILE A 356 12.90 -33.59 16.82
C ILE A 356 13.83 -34.26 15.83
N ARG A 357 14.14 -33.60 14.70
CA ARG A 357 15.07 -34.14 13.70
C ARG A 357 16.38 -34.58 14.35
N ARG A 358 16.93 -33.75 15.25
CA ARG A 358 18.12 -34.11 16.03
C ARG A 358 17.90 -35.32 16.94
N VAL A 359 16.79 -35.40 17.66
CA VAL A 359 16.49 -36.55 18.54
C VAL A 359 16.32 -37.84 17.74
N VAL A 360 15.65 -37.78 16.57
CA VAL A 360 15.52 -38.92 15.67
C VAL A 360 16.86 -39.33 15.11
N TRP A 361 17.64 -38.37 14.61
CA TRP A 361 18.97 -38.60 14.07
C TRP A 361 19.90 -39.22 15.12
N ASN A 362 19.88 -38.72 16.36
CA ASN A 362 20.60 -39.33 17.48
C ASN A 362 20.11 -40.76 17.77
N GLY A 363 18.80 -41.00 17.74
CA GLY A 363 18.22 -42.33 17.89
C GLY A 363 18.68 -43.30 16.79
N GLN A 364 18.73 -42.84 15.53
CA GLN A 364 19.20 -43.62 14.39
C GLN A 364 20.71 -43.92 14.50
N VAL A 365 21.52 -42.93 14.90
CA VAL A 365 22.97 -43.14 15.17
C VAL A 365 23.19 -44.16 16.30
N VAL A 366 22.45 -44.07 17.42
CA VAL A 366 22.60 -44.97 18.57
C VAL A 366 22.14 -46.40 18.27
N THR A 367 21.22 -46.56 17.32
CA THR A 367 20.73 -47.88 16.87
C THR A 367 21.59 -48.48 15.75
N ALA A 368 22.51 -47.68 15.18
CA ALA A 368 23.34 -48.11 14.07
C ALA A 368 24.26 -49.28 14.46
N GLY A 369 24.27 -50.34 13.63
CA GLY A 369 25.12 -51.53 13.82
C GLY A 369 24.67 -52.58 14.87
N GLN A 370 23.43 -52.54 15.38
CA GLN A 370 22.90 -53.54 16.33
C GLN A 370 21.72 -54.34 15.74
N HIS A 371 21.83 -55.67 15.66
CA HIS A 371 21.15 -56.44 14.60
C HIS A 371 19.82 -57.17 14.89
N VAL A 372 19.21 -57.18 16.09
CA VAL A 372 17.94 -57.93 16.26
C VAL A 372 16.89 -57.27 17.18
N ASP A 373 17.26 -56.67 18.33
CA ASP A 373 16.24 -56.21 19.31
C ASP A 373 15.73 -54.76 19.10
N ARG A 374 16.28 -54.00 18.14
CA ARG A 374 15.98 -52.55 17.95
C ARG A 374 15.26 -52.20 16.65
N GLN A 375 14.85 -53.19 15.86
CA GLN A 375 14.16 -52.99 14.58
C GLN A 375 12.80 -52.28 14.74
N ARG A 376 12.10 -52.51 15.87
CA ARG A 376 10.83 -51.83 16.21
C ARG A 376 11.03 -50.34 16.49
N LEU A 377 12.13 -49.98 17.16
CA LEU A 377 12.49 -48.58 17.41
C LEU A 377 12.86 -47.89 16.08
N LYS A 378 13.57 -48.58 15.18
CA LYS A 378 13.90 -48.06 13.84
C LYS A 378 12.64 -47.66 13.05
N THR A 379 11.61 -48.51 13.01
CA THR A 379 10.34 -48.18 12.35
C THR A 379 9.65 -46.96 12.98
N ILE A 380 9.69 -46.81 14.31
CA ILE A 380 9.13 -45.63 15.00
C ILE A 380 9.93 -44.37 14.63
N LEU A 381 11.26 -44.45 14.60
CA LEU A 381 12.13 -43.33 14.21
C LEU A 381 11.87 -42.89 12.75
N ASP A 382 11.67 -43.84 11.84
CA ASP A 382 11.36 -43.55 10.44
C ASP A 382 9.99 -42.86 10.30
N GLN A 383 8.97 -43.31 11.05
CA GLN A 383 7.66 -42.65 11.10
C GLN A 383 7.72 -41.24 11.70
N ILE A 384 8.58 -41.00 12.69
CA ILE A 384 8.82 -39.66 13.26
C ILE A 384 9.49 -38.75 12.21
N SER A 385 10.48 -39.26 11.47
CA SER A 385 11.14 -38.54 10.38
C SER A 385 10.16 -38.13 9.29
N GLU A 386 9.35 -39.07 8.81
CA GLU A 386 8.33 -38.82 7.77
C GLU A 386 7.30 -37.78 8.23
N THR A 387 6.77 -37.94 9.44
CA THR A 387 5.79 -37.00 10.01
C THR A 387 6.40 -35.61 10.22
N GLY A 388 7.67 -35.54 10.64
CA GLY A 388 8.42 -34.30 10.77
C GLY A 388 8.66 -33.59 9.44
N ALA A 389 8.99 -34.33 8.38
CA ALA A 389 9.16 -33.79 7.03
C ALA A 389 7.85 -33.21 6.48
N ARG A 390 6.75 -33.97 6.58
CA ARG A 390 5.42 -33.50 6.17
C ARG A 390 4.98 -32.26 6.93
N SER A 391 5.28 -32.19 8.23
CA SER A 391 5.04 -31.00 9.07
C SER A 391 5.79 -29.78 8.54
N ASN A 392 7.08 -29.91 8.24
CA ASN A 392 7.90 -28.81 7.76
C ASN A 392 7.43 -28.26 6.40
N THR A 393 7.04 -29.15 5.48
CA THR A 393 6.49 -28.76 4.17
C THR A 393 5.19 -27.98 4.32
N LEU A 394 4.28 -28.44 5.18
CA LEU A 394 3.03 -27.73 5.48
C LEU A 394 3.31 -26.34 6.08
N PHE A 395 4.25 -26.22 7.02
CA PHE A 395 4.61 -24.92 7.60
C PHE A 395 5.23 -23.95 6.60
N ALA A 396 6.16 -24.42 5.76
CA ALA A 396 6.76 -23.59 4.73
C ALA A 396 5.69 -23.07 3.74
N GLN A 397 4.67 -23.88 3.45
CA GLN A 397 3.55 -23.48 2.62
C GLN A 397 2.64 -22.46 3.33
N SER A 398 2.28 -22.68 4.60
CA SER A 398 1.47 -21.74 5.38
C SER A 398 2.15 -20.37 5.54
N VAL A 399 3.45 -20.34 5.81
CA VAL A 399 4.23 -19.09 5.88
C VAL A 399 4.20 -18.35 4.54
N ARG A 400 4.34 -19.09 3.44
CA ARG A 400 4.29 -18.52 2.09
C ARG A 400 2.91 -17.95 1.78
N ASP A 401 1.84 -18.67 2.08
CA ASP A 401 0.47 -18.22 1.82
C ASP A 401 0.08 -17.00 2.67
N LEU A 402 0.54 -16.95 3.93
CA LEU A 402 0.39 -15.76 4.77
C LEU A 402 1.13 -14.56 4.17
N TYR A 403 2.41 -14.74 3.82
CA TYR A 403 3.22 -13.66 3.26
C TYR A 403 2.69 -13.16 1.91
N GLU A 404 2.18 -14.07 1.06
CA GLU A 404 1.50 -13.74 -0.20
C GLU A 404 0.30 -12.83 0.04
N THR A 405 -0.50 -13.12 1.08
CA THR A 405 -1.68 -12.34 1.45
C THR A 405 -1.27 -10.92 1.88
N VAL A 406 -0.31 -10.81 2.80
CA VAL A 406 0.21 -9.52 3.28
C VAL A 406 0.82 -8.70 2.14
N LEU A 407 1.63 -9.34 1.28
CA LEU A 407 2.29 -8.67 0.17
C LEU A 407 1.29 -8.16 -0.87
N SER A 408 0.32 -8.99 -1.26
CA SER A 408 -0.73 -8.61 -2.21
C SER A 408 -1.59 -7.46 -1.68
N SER A 409 -1.92 -7.50 -0.39
CA SER A 409 -2.62 -6.43 0.32
C SER A 409 -1.81 -5.12 0.26
N GLY A 410 -0.53 -5.14 0.63
CA GLY A 410 0.35 -3.98 0.56
C GLY A 410 0.50 -3.42 -0.86
N LEU A 411 0.64 -4.29 -1.87
CA LEU A 411 0.73 -3.90 -3.28
C LEU A 411 -0.54 -3.19 -3.76
N GLN A 412 -1.72 -3.67 -3.37
CA GLN A 412 -2.98 -3.01 -3.70
C GLN A 412 -3.13 -1.68 -2.96
N GLN A 413 -2.75 -1.64 -1.69
CA GLN A 413 -2.90 -0.45 -0.88
C GLN A 413 -2.04 0.72 -1.39
N ILE A 414 -0.76 0.47 -1.65
CA ILE A 414 0.15 1.50 -2.19
C ILE A 414 -0.24 1.91 -3.62
N ARG A 415 -0.84 1.00 -4.40
CA ARG A 415 -1.45 1.32 -5.70
C ARG A 415 -2.55 2.36 -5.58
N PHE A 416 -3.48 2.19 -4.66
CA PHE A 416 -4.56 3.15 -4.46
C PHE A 416 -4.06 4.50 -3.96
N VAL A 417 -3.03 4.53 -3.12
CA VAL A 417 -2.41 5.79 -2.65
C VAL A 417 -1.83 6.57 -3.85
N ALA A 418 -1.12 5.89 -4.76
CA ALA A 418 -0.59 6.53 -5.96
C ALA A 418 -1.71 7.08 -6.86
N GLN A 419 -2.77 6.30 -7.08
CA GLN A 419 -3.94 6.73 -7.85
C GLN A 419 -4.61 7.95 -7.21
N LEU A 420 -4.85 7.93 -5.90
CA LEU A 420 -5.44 9.05 -5.17
C LEU A 420 -4.60 10.33 -5.30
N ALA A 421 -3.26 10.21 -5.25
CA ALA A 421 -2.39 11.37 -5.36
C ALA A 421 -2.52 12.11 -6.70
N VAL A 422 -2.58 11.39 -7.84
CA VAL A 422 -2.82 12.04 -9.15
C VAL A 422 -4.26 12.53 -9.30
N ASP A 423 -5.22 11.81 -8.72
CA ASP A 423 -6.63 12.19 -8.73
C ASP A 423 -6.91 13.50 -7.98
N LEU A 424 -6.26 13.69 -6.83
CA LEU A 424 -6.32 14.94 -6.07
C LEU A 424 -5.60 16.07 -6.80
N LEU A 425 -4.47 15.77 -7.44
CA LEU A 425 -3.71 16.71 -8.26
C LEU A 425 -4.57 17.26 -9.40
N ASP A 426 -5.14 16.39 -10.24
CA ASP A 426 -5.87 16.83 -11.44
C ASP A 426 -7.13 17.63 -11.09
N ARG A 427 -7.86 17.23 -10.04
CA ARG A 427 -9.01 18.00 -9.53
C ARG A 427 -8.60 19.38 -9.04
N ASN A 428 -7.48 19.48 -8.34
CA ASN A 428 -7.04 20.78 -7.85
C ASN A 428 -6.57 21.70 -8.97
N LEU A 429 -5.89 21.16 -9.99
CA LEU A 429 -5.40 21.94 -11.13
C LEU A 429 -6.50 22.33 -12.11
N TYR A 430 -7.53 21.48 -12.29
CA TYR A 430 -8.76 21.79 -13.04
C TYR A 430 -9.33 23.15 -12.64
N GLU A 431 -9.49 23.35 -11.33
CA GLU A 431 -10.08 24.55 -10.75
C GLU A 431 -9.22 25.79 -11.02
N ARG A 432 -7.90 25.65 -11.22
CA ARG A 432 -7.03 26.80 -11.58
C ARG A 432 -7.19 27.20 -13.04
N ALA A 433 -7.41 26.22 -13.92
CA ALA A 433 -7.79 26.50 -15.30
C ALA A 433 -9.14 27.23 -15.35
N ASP A 434 -10.07 26.90 -14.47
CA ASP A 434 -11.40 27.53 -14.42
C ASP A 434 -11.33 28.95 -13.85
N ASP A 435 -10.63 29.11 -12.72
CA ASP A 435 -10.47 30.38 -12.00
C ASP A 435 -9.87 31.47 -12.88
N CYS A 436 -8.76 31.18 -13.60
CA CYS A 436 -8.13 32.19 -14.45
C CYS A 436 -9.08 32.67 -15.56
N ARG A 437 -9.83 31.73 -16.17
CA ARG A 437 -10.78 32.00 -17.26
C ARG A 437 -11.97 32.81 -16.75
N TRP A 438 -12.47 32.50 -15.56
CA TRP A 438 -13.61 33.21 -14.99
C TRP A 438 -13.24 34.63 -14.55
N TRP A 439 -12.12 34.80 -13.85
CA TRP A 439 -11.68 36.10 -13.37
C TRP A 439 -11.24 37.05 -14.50
N ALA A 440 -10.81 36.51 -15.64
CA ALA A 440 -10.59 37.32 -16.85
C ALA A 440 -11.87 38.01 -17.37
N LEU A 441 -13.05 37.51 -17.00
CA LEU A 441 -14.36 38.05 -17.38
C LEU A 441 -14.93 39.06 -16.39
N THR A 442 -14.17 39.45 -15.36
CA THR A 442 -14.59 40.48 -14.41
C THR A 442 -14.82 41.82 -15.14
N PRO A 443 -16.01 42.42 -15.06
CA PRO A 443 -16.36 43.63 -15.82
C PRO A 443 -15.39 44.79 -15.59
N GLU A 444 -14.96 44.99 -14.35
CA GLU A 444 -14.06 46.07 -13.93
C GLU A 444 -12.68 45.92 -14.58
N LEU A 445 -12.17 44.69 -14.69
CA LEU A 445 -10.88 44.41 -15.36
C LEU A 445 -10.98 44.71 -16.86
N ARG A 446 -12.04 44.24 -17.51
CA ARG A 446 -12.27 44.45 -18.96
C ARG A 446 -12.44 45.93 -19.30
N ALA A 447 -13.28 46.64 -18.55
CA ALA A 447 -13.55 48.05 -18.78
C ALA A 447 -12.31 48.92 -18.55
N THR A 448 -11.57 48.66 -17.47
CA THR A 448 -10.37 49.45 -17.13
C THR A 448 -9.25 49.25 -18.15
N LEU A 449 -8.98 48.01 -18.57
CA LEU A 449 -7.93 47.71 -19.55
C LEU A 449 -8.30 48.11 -20.99
N ALA A 450 -9.58 48.32 -21.28
CA ALA A 450 -10.03 48.86 -22.56
C ALA A 450 -9.73 50.36 -22.73
N LEU A 451 -9.48 51.09 -21.64
CA LEU A 451 -9.11 52.51 -21.68
C LEU A 451 -7.67 52.68 -22.21
N GLU A 452 -7.44 53.67 -23.07
CA GLU A 452 -6.08 53.99 -23.55
C GLU A 452 -5.13 54.37 -22.41
N LYS A 453 -5.66 55.03 -21.37
CA LYS A 453 -4.94 55.42 -20.15
C LYS A 453 -5.86 55.28 -18.93
N PRO A 454 -5.85 54.13 -18.25
CA PRO A 454 -6.58 53.98 -16.99
C PRO A 454 -6.00 54.91 -15.93
N ASP A 455 -6.86 55.53 -15.13
CA ASP A 455 -6.43 56.37 -14.02
C ASP A 455 -5.96 55.51 -12.81
N PRO A 456 -5.20 56.08 -11.86
CA PRO A 456 -4.72 55.33 -10.71
C PRO A 456 -5.83 54.75 -9.81
N ALA A 457 -7.01 55.36 -9.78
CA ALA A 457 -8.11 54.90 -8.95
C ALA A 457 -8.76 53.63 -9.54
N ALA A 458 -8.88 53.56 -10.87
CA ALA A 458 -9.36 52.38 -11.58
C ALA A 458 -8.39 51.20 -11.43
N LEU A 459 -7.08 51.46 -11.49
CA LEU A 459 -6.06 50.42 -11.23
C LEU A 459 -6.09 49.92 -9.77
N GLU A 460 -6.30 50.82 -8.80
CA GLU A 460 -6.46 50.43 -7.39
C GLU A 460 -7.72 49.59 -7.17
N ALA A 461 -8.81 49.86 -7.90
CA ALA A 461 -10.02 49.05 -7.85
C ALA A 461 -9.75 47.60 -8.32
N ILE A 462 -8.95 47.41 -9.38
CA ILE A 462 -8.48 46.07 -9.78
C ILE A 462 -7.68 45.43 -8.63
N GLY A 463 -6.75 46.16 -8.02
CA GLY A 463 -5.96 45.66 -6.88
C GLY A 463 -6.83 45.21 -5.70
N ALA A 464 -7.91 45.95 -5.40
CA ALA A 464 -8.86 45.58 -4.35
C ALA A 464 -9.62 44.29 -4.68
N ILE A 465 -10.04 44.10 -5.93
CA ILE A 465 -10.68 42.86 -6.39
C ILE A 465 -9.72 41.67 -6.22
N LEU A 466 -8.46 41.80 -6.66
CA LEU A 466 -7.47 40.74 -6.52
C LEU A 466 -7.23 40.37 -5.05
N ARG A 467 -7.12 41.36 -4.15
CA ARG A 467 -6.96 41.09 -2.71
C ARG A 467 -8.18 40.39 -2.11
N TYR A 468 -9.38 40.74 -2.56
CA TYR A 468 -10.60 40.06 -2.12
C TYR A 468 -10.63 38.60 -2.58
N ILE A 469 -10.35 38.33 -3.86
CA ILE A 469 -10.24 36.97 -4.40
C ILE A 469 -9.20 36.18 -3.60
N HIS A 470 -8.01 36.74 -3.42
CA HIS A 470 -6.91 36.07 -2.72
C HIS A 470 -7.26 35.71 -1.26
N SER A 471 -8.09 36.52 -0.59
CA SER A 471 -8.56 36.23 0.78
C SER A 471 -9.52 35.03 0.87
N LEU A 472 -10.21 34.71 -0.22
CA LEU A 472 -11.12 33.56 -0.32
C LEU A 472 -10.37 32.30 -0.80
N TYR A 473 -9.44 32.48 -1.74
CA TYR A 473 -8.71 31.40 -2.39
C TYR A 473 -7.25 31.40 -1.94
N THR A 474 -7.01 30.85 -0.75
CA THR A 474 -5.67 30.82 -0.15
C THR A 474 -4.66 29.96 -0.91
N VAL A 475 -5.09 29.15 -1.89
CA VAL A 475 -4.27 28.24 -2.71
C VAL A 475 -3.30 28.94 -3.67
N TYR A 476 -3.46 30.24 -3.87
CA TYR A 476 -2.58 31.04 -4.72
C TYR A 476 -1.46 31.68 -3.91
N ALA A 477 -0.31 31.89 -4.54
CA ALA A 477 0.78 32.69 -3.98
C ALA A 477 0.69 34.15 -4.46
N ARG A 478 0.20 34.35 -5.70
CA ARG A 478 0.09 35.66 -6.33
C ARG A 478 -1.00 35.67 -7.40
N LEU A 479 -1.72 36.79 -7.49
CA LEU A 479 -2.61 37.14 -8.58
C LEU A 479 -2.11 38.44 -9.21
N PHE A 480 -2.06 38.54 -10.52
CA PHE A 480 -1.68 39.79 -11.19
C PHE A 480 -2.43 39.98 -12.50
N VAL A 481 -2.63 41.24 -12.87
CA VAL A 481 -3.24 41.66 -14.14
C VAL A 481 -2.22 42.47 -14.91
N TYR A 482 -2.15 42.26 -16.22
CA TYR A 482 -1.25 42.96 -17.13
C TYR A 482 -1.98 43.52 -18.35
N ASP A 483 -1.45 44.62 -18.89
CA ASP A 483 -1.95 45.25 -20.10
C ASP A 483 -1.64 44.44 -21.37
N ARG A 484 -2.14 44.90 -22.52
CA ARG A 484 -1.88 44.26 -23.83
C ARG A 484 -0.39 44.17 -24.21
N HIS A 485 0.47 44.96 -23.57
CA HIS A 485 1.92 44.94 -23.77
C HIS A 485 2.65 44.08 -22.73
N GLY A 486 1.91 43.35 -21.90
CA GLY A 486 2.44 42.45 -20.88
C GLY A 486 2.91 43.14 -19.62
N ARG A 487 2.67 44.44 -19.43
CA ARG A 487 3.11 45.14 -18.21
C ARG A 487 2.10 44.93 -17.09
N ILE A 488 2.57 44.52 -15.92
CA ILE A 488 1.73 44.34 -14.74
C ILE A 488 1.14 45.69 -14.31
N VAL A 489 -0.17 45.77 -14.16
CA VAL A 489 -0.90 46.99 -13.77
C VAL A 489 -1.49 46.91 -12.37
N ALA A 490 -1.76 45.69 -11.87
CA ALA A 490 -2.27 45.44 -10.53
C ALA A 490 -1.85 44.05 -10.04
N GLN A 491 -1.73 43.89 -8.72
CA GLN A 491 -1.39 42.60 -8.11
C GLN A 491 -1.98 42.39 -6.72
N SER A 492 -1.99 41.13 -6.28
CA SER A 492 -2.12 40.68 -4.90
C SER A 492 -1.14 39.54 -4.66
N HIS A 493 -0.41 39.55 -3.54
CA HIS A 493 0.62 38.56 -3.22
C HIS A 493 0.62 38.27 -1.71
N ASP A 494 0.87 37.00 -1.34
CA ASP A 494 0.87 36.52 0.06
C ASP A 494 1.88 37.25 0.93
N GLY A 495 3.04 37.64 0.37
CA GLY A 495 4.08 38.39 1.06
C GLY A 495 3.86 39.90 1.15
N GLY A 496 2.74 40.41 0.62
CA GLY A 496 2.47 41.84 0.46
C GLY A 496 2.99 42.42 -0.86
N ASP A 497 3.00 43.74 -1.00
CA ASP A 497 3.48 44.39 -2.23
C ASP A 497 5.01 44.37 -2.31
N ASP A 498 5.53 43.77 -3.37
CA ASP A 498 6.95 43.59 -3.67
C ASP A 498 7.43 44.42 -4.88
N GLY A 499 6.59 45.33 -5.38
CA GLY A 499 6.96 46.28 -6.43
C GLY A 499 7.13 45.67 -7.83
N VAL A 500 6.36 44.63 -8.17
CA VAL A 500 6.34 44.08 -9.55
C VAL A 500 5.46 44.87 -10.52
N ILE A 501 4.66 45.83 -10.03
CA ILE A 501 3.86 46.72 -10.90
C ILE A 501 4.80 47.43 -11.90
N GLY A 502 4.41 47.41 -13.18
CA GLY A 502 5.17 47.94 -14.30
C GLY A 502 6.19 46.99 -14.92
N ARG A 503 6.48 45.84 -14.29
CA ARG A 503 7.36 44.82 -14.89
C ARG A 503 6.63 44.06 -16.01
N PRO A 504 7.32 43.69 -17.10
CA PRO A 504 6.74 42.89 -18.16
C PRO A 504 6.70 41.40 -17.78
N ILE A 505 5.67 40.69 -18.25
CA ILE A 505 5.69 39.23 -18.31
C ILE A 505 6.60 38.74 -19.45
N ASP A 506 6.85 37.43 -19.47
CA ASP A 506 7.59 36.77 -20.55
C ASP A 506 6.90 36.92 -21.92
N ASP A 507 7.70 37.16 -22.97
CA ASP A 507 7.20 37.45 -24.31
C ASP A 507 6.46 36.25 -24.93
N ASP A 508 6.96 35.02 -24.75
CA ASP A 508 6.31 33.81 -25.27
C ASP A 508 4.94 33.60 -24.63
N THR A 509 4.86 33.82 -23.31
CA THR A 509 3.62 33.79 -22.53
C THR A 509 2.64 34.84 -23.04
N LEU A 510 3.09 36.08 -23.26
CA LEU A 510 2.25 37.15 -23.81
C LEU A 510 1.70 36.78 -25.19
N GLN A 511 2.55 36.29 -26.10
CA GLN A 511 2.09 35.88 -27.44
C GLN A 511 1.06 34.76 -27.36
N ALA A 512 1.27 33.75 -26.50
CA ALA A 512 0.35 32.65 -26.31
C ALA A 512 -1.03 33.14 -25.80
N VAL A 513 -1.04 34.05 -24.82
CA VAL A 513 -2.28 34.63 -24.27
C VAL A 513 -3.02 35.47 -25.30
N LEU A 514 -2.32 36.33 -26.05
CA LEU A 514 -2.93 37.14 -27.10
C LEU A 514 -3.51 36.29 -28.25
N ALA A 515 -2.97 35.08 -28.46
CA ALA A 515 -3.42 34.14 -29.48
C ALA A 515 -4.59 33.24 -29.04
N LEU A 516 -5.02 33.29 -27.77
CA LEU A 516 -6.13 32.47 -27.29
C LEU A 516 -7.40 32.76 -28.12
N PRO A 517 -8.15 31.74 -28.57
CA PRO A 517 -9.25 31.93 -29.52
C PRO A 517 -10.57 32.37 -28.87
N SER A 518 -10.80 32.05 -27.59
CA SER A 518 -12.03 32.43 -26.87
C SER A 518 -11.79 32.55 -25.37
N GLU A 519 -12.82 32.93 -24.61
CA GLU A 519 -12.83 32.95 -23.14
C GLU A 519 -12.75 31.56 -22.48
N GLN A 520 -12.92 30.48 -23.25
CA GLN A 520 -12.87 29.11 -22.75
C GLN A 520 -11.44 28.55 -22.75
N HIS A 521 -10.49 29.25 -23.35
CA HIS A 521 -9.10 28.80 -23.48
C HIS A 521 -8.21 29.56 -22.51
N TYR A 522 -7.13 28.89 -22.11
CA TYR A 522 -6.15 29.39 -21.15
C TYR A 522 -4.75 28.94 -21.57
N HIS A 523 -3.73 29.53 -20.95
CA HIS A 523 -2.33 29.16 -21.15
C HIS A 523 -1.69 28.86 -19.79
N VAL A 524 -0.87 27.82 -19.72
CA VAL A 524 -0.15 27.45 -18.50
C VAL A 524 1.34 27.49 -18.78
N THR A 525 2.09 28.18 -17.92
CA THR A 525 3.55 28.15 -18.00
C THR A 525 4.08 26.76 -17.61
N PRO A 526 5.24 26.32 -18.17
CA PRO A 526 5.90 25.11 -17.69
C PRO A 526 6.17 25.17 -16.19
N PHE A 527 6.28 24.00 -15.53
CA PHE A 527 6.63 23.92 -14.11
C PHE A 527 8.09 24.36 -13.89
N ARG A 528 8.29 25.64 -13.59
CA ARG A 528 9.62 26.27 -13.45
C ARG A 528 9.58 27.45 -12.49
N THR A 529 10.75 27.92 -12.10
CA THR A 529 10.91 29.16 -11.36
C THR A 529 10.95 30.33 -12.34
N ASP A 530 10.07 31.31 -12.14
CA ASP A 530 10.00 32.54 -12.94
C ASP A 530 10.05 33.78 -12.03
N ALA A 531 10.10 34.97 -12.64
CA ALA A 531 10.26 36.24 -11.92
C ALA A 531 9.14 36.56 -10.89
N PHE A 532 8.01 35.87 -10.99
CA PHE A 532 6.80 36.10 -10.17
C PHE A 532 6.46 34.95 -9.22
N THR A 533 7.32 33.93 -9.12
CA THR A 533 7.07 32.69 -8.36
C THR A 533 7.86 32.60 -7.05
N ASP A 534 8.39 33.72 -6.58
CA ASP A 534 9.11 33.85 -5.30
C ASP A 534 10.28 32.86 -5.14
N GLY A 535 10.94 32.54 -6.26
CA GLY A 535 12.07 31.61 -6.30
C GLY A 535 11.69 30.14 -6.24
N ARG A 536 10.40 29.80 -6.28
CA ARG A 536 9.90 28.41 -6.22
C ARG A 536 9.35 27.97 -7.57
N PRO A 537 9.57 26.71 -8.00
CA PRO A 537 8.97 26.20 -9.21
C PRO A 537 7.47 25.97 -9.00
N THR A 538 6.66 26.45 -9.93
CA THR A 538 5.19 26.30 -9.88
C THR A 538 4.56 26.47 -11.26
N TYR A 539 3.24 26.29 -11.33
CA TYR A 539 2.42 26.61 -12.49
C TYR A 539 1.84 28.02 -12.36
N THR A 540 1.89 28.79 -13.45
CA THR A 540 1.14 30.04 -13.59
C THR A 540 0.09 29.85 -14.68
N TYR A 541 -1.18 30.04 -14.33
CA TYR A 541 -2.30 29.97 -15.26
C TYR A 541 -2.63 31.37 -15.76
N HIS A 542 -2.81 31.50 -17.06
CA HIS A 542 -3.09 32.76 -17.74
C HIS A 542 -4.37 32.67 -18.57
N ALA A 543 -5.13 33.74 -18.56
CA ALA A 543 -6.28 33.92 -19.43
C ALA A 543 -6.30 35.33 -20.04
N ALA A 544 -6.84 35.44 -21.25
CA ALA A 544 -6.95 36.69 -21.98
C ALA A 544 -8.11 37.54 -21.45
N ILE A 545 -7.83 38.80 -21.10
CA ILE A 545 -8.87 39.78 -20.80
C ILE A 545 -9.27 40.44 -22.12
N ARG A 546 -10.56 40.37 -22.46
CA ARG A 546 -11.10 40.81 -23.75
C ARG A 546 -11.92 42.08 -23.61
N HIS A 547 -11.94 42.90 -24.65
CA HIS A 547 -12.69 44.15 -24.70
C HIS A 547 -14.17 43.88 -24.35
N PRO A 548 -14.85 44.76 -23.57
CA PRO A 548 -16.25 44.57 -23.20
C PRO A 548 -17.18 44.40 -24.42
N ASP A 549 -16.94 45.21 -25.46
CA ASP A 549 -17.79 45.27 -26.66
C ASP A 549 -17.30 44.41 -27.85
N ASP A 550 -16.09 43.85 -27.78
CA ASP A 550 -15.55 42.98 -28.83
C ASP A 550 -14.73 41.84 -28.22
N GLU A 551 -15.34 40.66 -28.12
CA GLU A 551 -14.70 39.47 -27.57
C GLU A 551 -13.47 39.01 -28.39
N ARG A 552 -13.31 39.44 -29.64
CA ARG A 552 -12.12 39.08 -30.44
C ARG A 552 -10.91 39.93 -30.06
N GLN A 553 -11.13 41.10 -29.47
CA GLN A 553 -10.07 42.02 -29.09
C GLN A 553 -9.55 41.70 -27.69
N VAL A 554 -8.30 41.22 -27.60
CA VAL A 554 -7.60 41.07 -26.32
C VAL A 554 -6.99 42.42 -25.88
N VAL A 555 -7.33 42.86 -24.67
CA VAL A 555 -6.89 44.13 -24.06
C VAL A 555 -5.84 43.94 -22.95
N GLY A 556 -5.59 42.70 -22.56
CA GLY A 556 -4.58 42.33 -21.57
C GLY A 556 -4.75 40.89 -21.12
N GLY A 557 -4.28 40.56 -19.93
CA GLY A 557 -4.47 39.24 -19.35
C GLY A 557 -4.36 39.22 -17.84
N ILE A 558 -4.81 38.12 -17.27
CA ILE A 558 -4.63 37.79 -15.85
C ILE A 558 -3.64 36.62 -15.75
N GLY A 559 -2.81 36.63 -14.71
CA GLY A 559 -1.92 35.55 -14.34
C GLY A 559 -2.15 35.17 -12.87
N ILE A 560 -2.33 33.88 -12.62
CA ILE A 560 -2.55 33.34 -11.27
C ILE A 560 -1.45 32.32 -10.97
N VAL A 561 -0.65 32.63 -9.96
CA VAL A 561 0.51 31.84 -9.54
C VAL A 561 0.07 30.88 -8.45
N PHE A 562 0.07 29.60 -8.76
CA PHE A 562 -0.36 28.56 -7.83
C PHE A 562 0.68 28.31 -6.73
N HIS A 563 0.26 27.98 -5.51
CA HIS A 563 1.19 27.65 -4.42
C HIS A 563 1.57 26.15 -4.39
N ALA A 564 2.13 25.64 -5.50
CA ALA A 564 2.38 24.20 -5.73
C ALA A 564 3.06 23.46 -4.57
N GLN A 565 4.12 24.03 -3.98
CA GLN A 565 4.86 23.34 -2.93
C GLN A 565 4.00 23.01 -1.69
N ARG A 566 3.13 23.93 -1.28
CA ARG A 566 2.28 23.75 -0.08
C ARG A 566 1.13 22.82 -0.40
N GLU A 567 0.44 23.09 -1.50
CA GLU A 567 -0.76 22.34 -1.88
C GLU A 567 -0.44 20.90 -2.27
N PHE A 568 0.59 20.66 -3.09
CA PHE A 568 0.98 19.30 -3.46
C PHE A 568 1.51 18.49 -2.29
N LEU A 569 2.28 19.10 -1.37
CA LEU A 569 2.71 18.41 -0.16
C LEU A 569 1.52 18.01 0.72
N ALA A 570 0.55 18.91 0.91
CA ALA A 570 -0.67 18.61 1.68
C ALA A 570 -1.53 17.53 1.00
N MET A 571 -1.57 17.48 -0.34
CA MET A 571 -2.24 16.41 -1.09
C MET A 571 -1.53 15.06 -0.90
N LEU A 572 -0.21 15.01 -1.05
CA LEU A 572 0.57 13.79 -0.89
C LEU A 572 0.47 13.23 0.54
N GLN A 573 0.61 14.10 1.56
CA GLN A 573 0.44 13.71 2.96
C GLN A 573 -0.99 13.22 3.25
N GLY A 574 -2.00 13.90 2.69
CA GLY A 574 -3.39 13.46 2.77
C GLY A 574 -3.61 12.08 2.14
N ALA A 575 -3.00 11.82 0.98
CA ALA A 575 -3.11 10.55 0.28
C ALA A 575 -2.43 9.39 1.04
N LEU A 576 -1.27 9.65 1.68
CA LEU A 576 -0.56 8.69 2.52
C LEU A 576 -1.38 8.27 3.75
N GLY A 577 -2.24 9.15 4.28
CA GLY A 577 -3.17 8.82 5.36
C GLY A 577 -2.50 8.38 6.66
N GLY A 578 -1.32 8.92 6.98
CA GLY A 578 -0.56 8.58 8.20
C GLY A 578 0.38 7.38 8.10
N ARG A 579 0.74 6.94 6.89
CA ARG A 579 1.81 5.96 6.67
C ARG A 579 3.18 6.62 6.81
N ASP A 580 3.71 6.59 8.03
CA ASP A 580 4.97 7.25 8.37
C ASP A 580 6.20 6.65 7.66
N ASP A 581 6.12 5.38 7.25
CA ASP A 581 7.18 4.64 6.55
C ASP A 581 7.15 4.83 5.02
N ALA A 582 6.05 5.34 4.47
CA ALA A 582 5.89 5.51 3.04
C ALA A 582 6.25 6.93 2.58
N HIS A 583 6.79 7.03 1.36
CA HIS A 583 7.09 8.29 0.70
C HIS A 583 6.33 8.39 -0.61
N ALA A 584 5.79 9.56 -0.90
CA ALA A 584 5.03 9.84 -2.11
C ALA A 584 5.67 11.01 -2.86
N HIS A 585 5.69 10.90 -4.18
CA HIS A 585 6.29 11.87 -5.09
C HIS A 585 5.37 12.12 -6.27
N LEU A 586 5.33 13.35 -6.76
CA LEU A 586 4.81 13.69 -8.07
C LEU A 586 5.99 13.92 -9.00
N VAL A 587 5.99 13.31 -10.18
CA VAL A 587 7.06 13.45 -11.17
C VAL A 587 6.51 13.71 -12.56
N ASP A 588 7.26 14.46 -13.38
CA ASP A 588 6.96 14.60 -14.80
C ASP A 588 7.38 13.35 -15.60
N ARG A 589 7.07 13.33 -16.90
CA ARG A 589 7.48 12.26 -17.84
C ARG A 589 9.00 12.11 -18.01
N ALA A 590 9.80 13.11 -17.62
CA ALA A 590 11.25 13.03 -17.58
C ALA A 590 11.78 12.49 -16.24
N GLY A 591 10.90 12.16 -15.30
CA GLY A 591 11.23 11.68 -13.96
C GLY A 591 11.66 12.78 -13.00
N ARG A 592 11.49 14.07 -13.35
CA ARG A 592 11.82 15.18 -12.46
C ARG A 592 10.74 15.33 -11.40
N ILE A 593 11.16 15.52 -10.15
CA ILE A 593 10.28 15.68 -9.01
C ILE A 593 9.59 17.04 -9.09
N VAL A 594 8.25 17.01 -9.08
CA VAL A 594 7.36 18.18 -8.96
C VAL A 594 7.00 18.42 -7.48
N ALA A 595 6.80 17.35 -6.72
CA ALA A 595 6.58 17.39 -5.27
C ALA A 595 7.05 16.10 -4.60
N SER A 596 7.44 16.16 -3.32
CA SER A 596 7.95 15.03 -2.55
C SER A 596 7.55 15.15 -1.09
N THR A 597 7.19 14.04 -0.46
CA THR A 597 7.09 13.95 1.01
C THR A 597 8.42 13.59 1.67
N ASP A 598 9.41 13.12 0.91
CA ASP A 598 10.77 12.87 1.39
C ASP A 598 11.61 14.15 1.30
N ALA A 599 11.99 14.69 2.45
CA ALA A 599 12.81 15.90 2.55
C ALA A 599 14.24 15.73 1.99
N ARG A 600 14.69 14.49 1.77
CA ARG A 600 16.01 14.19 1.17
C ARG A 600 16.02 14.39 -0.34
N GLN A 601 14.85 14.44 -0.98
CA GLN A 601 14.71 14.55 -2.43
C GLN A 601 14.10 15.91 -2.80
N ALA A 602 14.86 16.72 -3.51
CA ALA A 602 14.45 18.09 -3.82
C ALA A 602 13.61 18.17 -5.11
N VAL A 603 12.71 19.15 -5.16
CA VAL A 603 11.96 19.47 -6.38
C VAL A 603 12.92 19.84 -7.51
N GLY A 604 12.71 19.27 -8.70
CA GLY A 604 13.55 19.42 -9.88
C GLY A 604 14.60 18.32 -10.06
N GLU A 605 14.93 17.55 -9.02
CA GLU A 605 15.82 16.39 -9.13
C GLU A 605 15.13 15.24 -9.87
N VAL A 606 15.91 14.37 -10.52
CA VAL A 606 15.37 13.18 -11.17
C VAL A 606 15.23 12.07 -10.13
N LEU A 607 14.02 11.51 -9.99
CA LEU A 607 13.77 10.34 -9.17
C LEU A 607 14.14 9.06 -9.96
N PRO A 608 15.26 8.38 -9.66
CA PRO A 608 15.69 7.23 -10.45
C PRO A 608 14.70 6.07 -10.38
N ALA A 609 13.99 5.97 -9.25
CA ALA A 609 12.95 4.97 -9.06
C ALA A 609 11.85 5.10 -10.12
N ALA A 610 11.49 6.29 -10.60
CA ALA A 610 10.40 6.47 -11.56
C ALA A 610 10.68 5.91 -12.96
N ALA A 611 11.95 5.68 -13.32
CA ALA A 611 12.39 5.37 -14.68
C ALA A 611 11.61 4.25 -15.39
N PRO A 612 11.27 3.09 -14.75
CA PRO A 612 10.53 2.02 -15.40
C PRO A 612 9.09 2.38 -15.77
N TRP A 613 8.54 3.45 -15.20
CA TRP A 613 7.12 3.79 -15.29
C TRP A 613 6.85 5.11 -16.01
N LEU A 614 7.88 5.81 -16.48
CA LEU A 614 7.72 7.09 -17.18
C LEU A 614 6.85 6.99 -18.45
N ALA A 615 6.71 5.80 -19.03
CA ALA A 615 5.89 5.53 -20.22
C ALA A 615 4.48 4.99 -19.91
N LEU A 616 4.08 4.91 -18.63
CA LEU A 616 2.76 4.42 -18.22
C LEU A 616 1.63 5.24 -18.87
N ALA A 617 0.61 4.60 -19.46
CA ALA A 617 -0.43 5.37 -20.15
C ALA A 617 -1.28 6.16 -19.14
N ASN A 618 -1.84 7.30 -19.57
CA ASN A 618 -2.69 8.14 -18.71
C ASN A 618 -3.87 7.32 -18.15
N GLY A 619 -4.08 7.38 -16.84
CA GLY A 619 -5.07 6.59 -16.10
C GLY A 619 -4.65 5.17 -15.74
N GLU A 620 -3.50 4.67 -16.22
CA GLU A 620 -2.98 3.39 -15.76
C GLU A 620 -2.31 3.51 -14.39
N THR A 621 -2.43 2.44 -13.61
CA THR A 621 -1.79 2.34 -12.29
C THR A 621 -1.19 0.95 -12.11
N VAL A 622 0.05 0.89 -11.62
CA VAL A 622 0.79 -0.34 -11.41
C VAL A 622 1.43 -0.36 -10.02
N SER A 623 1.68 -1.56 -9.49
CA SER A 623 2.49 -1.74 -8.28
C SER A 623 3.37 -2.98 -8.38
N ARG A 624 4.58 -2.91 -7.83
CA ARG A 624 5.58 -3.99 -7.88
C ARG A 624 6.50 -3.95 -6.65
N VAL A 625 7.07 -5.09 -6.31
CA VAL A 625 8.20 -5.15 -5.39
C VAL A 625 9.50 -4.81 -6.12
N VAL A 626 10.30 -3.92 -5.53
CA VAL A 626 11.60 -3.51 -6.04
C VAL A 626 12.65 -3.52 -4.92
N ILE A 627 13.92 -3.42 -5.32
CA ILE A 627 15.00 -3.08 -4.39
C ILE A 627 15.25 -1.58 -4.52
N HIS A 628 15.12 -0.86 -3.41
CA HIS A 628 15.32 0.58 -3.32
C HIS A 628 16.20 0.88 -2.11
N GLU A 629 17.31 1.61 -2.31
CA GLU A 629 18.25 1.98 -1.24
C GLU A 629 18.73 0.80 -0.36
N GLY A 630 18.94 -0.38 -0.95
CA GLY A 630 19.36 -1.58 -0.20
C GLY A 630 18.25 -2.22 0.64
N GLN A 631 17.00 -1.85 0.41
CA GLN A 631 15.81 -2.41 1.04
C GLN A 631 14.88 -3.02 -0.01
N TYR A 632 14.18 -4.07 0.37
CA TYR A 632 12.97 -4.48 -0.33
C TYR A 632 11.91 -3.41 -0.10
N ALA A 633 11.21 -3.00 -1.17
CA ALA A 633 10.16 -1.99 -1.09
C ALA A 633 9.00 -2.33 -2.03
N ILE A 634 7.79 -1.95 -1.65
CA ILE A 634 6.64 -1.86 -2.54
C ILE A 634 6.69 -0.50 -3.21
N LEU A 635 6.63 -0.48 -4.53
CA LEU A 635 6.51 0.75 -5.29
C LEU A 635 5.24 0.71 -6.15
N ALA A 636 4.44 1.77 -6.08
CA ALA A 636 3.35 1.99 -7.02
C ALA A 636 3.54 3.26 -7.85
N ALA A 637 3.09 3.20 -9.10
CA ALA A 637 3.08 4.31 -10.02
C ALA A 637 1.67 4.48 -10.60
N SER A 638 1.17 5.70 -10.63
CA SER A 638 -0.08 6.07 -11.30
C SER A 638 0.15 7.27 -12.21
N ALA A 639 -0.34 7.22 -13.45
CA ALA A 639 -0.29 8.35 -14.36
C ALA A 639 -1.62 9.11 -14.36
N SER A 640 -1.55 10.43 -14.30
CA SER A 640 -2.68 11.36 -14.39
C SER A 640 -3.62 10.99 -15.54
N ALA A 641 -4.92 10.96 -15.27
CA ALA A 641 -5.97 10.69 -16.25
C ALA A 641 -6.65 11.98 -16.74
N GLY A 642 -6.40 13.11 -16.05
CA GLY A 642 -7.22 14.30 -16.16
C GLY A 642 -8.48 14.22 -15.29
N TYR A 643 -9.26 15.30 -15.30
CA TYR A 643 -10.52 15.38 -14.57
C TYR A 643 -11.53 16.17 -15.39
N ARG A 644 -12.68 15.54 -15.67
CA ARG A 644 -13.71 16.09 -16.57
C ARG A 644 -13.11 16.44 -17.93
N GLU A 645 -13.19 17.69 -18.37
CA GLU A 645 -12.58 18.20 -19.61
C GLU A 645 -11.07 18.49 -19.49
N PHE A 646 -10.55 18.68 -18.27
CA PHE A 646 -9.17 19.09 -18.03
C PHE A 646 -8.18 17.95 -18.29
N LYS A 647 -7.20 18.22 -19.16
CA LYS A 647 -6.23 17.24 -19.72
C LYS A 647 -6.84 16.12 -20.57
N THR A 648 -8.14 16.16 -20.81
CA THR A 648 -8.85 15.13 -21.61
C THR A 648 -9.27 15.71 -22.96
N THR A 649 -10.02 16.82 -22.94
CA THR A 649 -10.66 17.41 -24.13
C THR A 649 -10.43 18.90 -24.28
N ASP A 650 -9.93 19.59 -23.24
CA ASP A 650 -9.63 21.03 -23.26
C ASP A 650 -8.37 21.42 -24.06
N GLY A 651 -7.58 20.42 -24.46
CA GLY A 651 -6.37 20.60 -25.26
C GLY A 651 -5.08 20.84 -24.46
N TYR A 652 -5.16 20.97 -23.13
CA TYR A 652 -3.99 21.05 -22.27
C TYR A 652 -3.37 19.67 -22.05
N ARG A 653 -2.05 19.58 -21.98
CA ARG A 653 -1.32 18.33 -21.73
C ARG A 653 -0.16 18.58 -20.81
N ASP A 654 -0.23 17.96 -19.64
CA ASP A 654 0.86 17.90 -18.68
C ASP A 654 0.73 16.62 -17.86
N ASP A 655 1.44 15.59 -18.30
CA ASP A 655 1.35 14.25 -17.74
C ASP A 655 2.24 14.16 -16.50
N ILE A 656 1.60 14.07 -15.34
CA ILE A 656 2.26 13.85 -14.04
C ILE A 656 2.00 12.43 -13.58
N LEU A 657 3.01 11.82 -12.98
CA LEU A 657 2.92 10.52 -12.34
C LEU A 657 3.07 10.66 -10.83
N ALA A 658 2.26 9.95 -10.06
CA ALA A 658 2.51 9.73 -8.65
C ALA A 658 3.33 8.45 -8.47
N ILE A 659 4.42 8.54 -7.72
CA ILE A 659 5.26 7.42 -7.30
C ILE A 659 5.19 7.30 -5.79
N VAL A 660 4.80 6.14 -5.29
CA VAL A 660 4.72 5.86 -3.85
C VAL A 660 5.60 4.68 -3.51
N ILE A 661 6.47 4.84 -2.51
CA ILE A 661 7.47 3.85 -2.10
C ILE A 661 7.24 3.54 -0.62
N GLN A 662 7.04 2.26 -0.30
CA GLN A 662 6.94 1.76 1.07
C GLN A 662 8.00 0.67 1.32
N PRO A 663 8.92 0.84 2.28
CA PRO A 663 9.93 -0.14 2.60
C PRO A 663 9.34 -1.37 3.31
N LEU A 664 9.84 -2.55 2.99
CA LEU A 664 9.48 -3.83 3.60
C LEU A 664 10.59 -4.39 4.51
N GLY A 665 11.83 -3.95 4.34
CA GLY A 665 12.98 -4.39 5.14
C GLY A 665 14.28 -4.43 4.35
N GLN A 666 15.42 -4.61 5.04
CA GLN A 666 16.74 -4.64 4.41
C GLN A 666 16.91 -5.85 3.48
N VAL A 667 17.64 -5.67 2.37
CA VAL A 667 18.05 -6.79 1.52
C VAL A 667 18.96 -7.71 2.32
N ARG A 668 18.55 -8.97 2.45
CA ARG A 668 19.35 -10.03 3.06
C ARG A 668 19.84 -10.95 1.95
N ASP A 669 21.13 -11.25 1.96
CA ASP A 669 21.68 -12.39 1.22
C ASP A 669 21.11 -13.66 1.84
N ALA A 670 19.94 -14.07 1.34
CA ALA A 670 19.46 -15.41 1.57
C ALA A 670 20.41 -16.34 0.80
N ALA A 671 21.56 -16.68 1.39
CA ALA A 671 22.27 -17.90 1.05
C ALA A 671 21.20 -18.97 1.06
N VAL A 672 20.87 -19.48 -0.12
CA VAL A 672 19.75 -20.38 -0.35
C VAL A 672 19.93 -21.54 0.63
N ARG A 673 19.22 -21.52 1.76
CA ARG A 673 19.04 -22.71 2.58
C ARG A 673 18.21 -23.61 1.68
N ASN A 674 18.89 -24.48 0.94
CA ASN A 674 18.32 -25.50 0.06
C ASN A 674 17.61 -26.59 0.91
N GLY A 675 16.88 -26.21 1.95
CA GLY A 675 15.89 -27.06 2.62
C GLY A 675 14.63 -27.16 1.75
N GLY A 676 14.80 -27.36 0.44
CA GLY A 676 13.71 -27.64 -0.47
C GLY A 676 13.04 -28.95 -0.05
N ALA A 677 11.71 -28.95 -0.09
CA ALA A 677 10.83 -30.09 0.19
C ALA A 677 10.99 -31.24 -0.83
N GLN A 678 12.21 -31.70 -1.09
CA GLN A 678 12.53 -32.62 -2.18
C GLN A 678 13.38 -33.85 -1.80
N ASP A 679 13.65 -34.06 -0.51
CA ASP A 679 14.47 -35.19 -0.06
C ASP A 679 13.69 -36.27 0.72
N ASP A 680 12.45 -36.53 0.29
CA ASP A 680 11.58 -37.60 0.84
C ASP A 680 12.00 -39.03 0.44
N TRP A 681 13.10 -39.21 -0.31
CA TRP A 681 13.53 -40.54 -0.80
C TRP A 681 14.33 -41.37 0.21
N TRP A 682 14.93 -40.76 1.23
CA TRP A 682 15.91 -41.45 2.08
C TRP A 682 15.29 -42.41 3.10
N THR A 683 14.02 -42.23 3.42
CA THR A 683 13.22 -43.10 4.30
C THR A 683 12.90 -44.48 3.69
N GLU A 684 13.06 -44.67 2.37
CA GLU A 684 12.84 -45.98 1.70
C GLU A 684 14.08 -46.90 1.73
N SER A 685 15.22 -46.44 2.25
CA SER A 685 16.48 -47.22 2.27
C SER A 685 16.65 -48.13 3.50
N SER A 686 15.77 -48.03 4.50
CA SER A 686 15.81 -48.83 5.73
C SER A 686 15.53 -50.31 5.45
N GLY A 687 16.55 -51.18 5.61
CA GLY A 687 16.38 -52.64 5.60
C GLY A 687 17.07 -53.40 4.46
N ARG A 688 18.04 -52.81 3.77
CA ARG A 688 18.83 -53.50 2.73
C ARG A 688 20.05 -54.24 3.26
N GLY A 689 20.44 -54.04 4.52
CA GLY A 689 21.57 -54.76 5.12
C GLY A 689 22.93 -54.15 4.75
N GLY A 690 22.96 -52.82 4.56
CA GLY A 690 24.15 -52.05 4.20
C GLY A 690 24.88 -51.40 5.37
N HIS A 691 25.92 -50.62 5.06
CA HIS A 691 26.62 -49.78 6.05
C HIS A 691 25.87 -48.47 6.26
N GLU A 692 25.68 -48.08 7.53
CA GLU A 692 24.96 -46.86 7.92
C GLU A 692 25.88 -45.64 7.95
N TYR A 693 25.42 -44.54 7.36
CA TYR A 693 26.17 -43.28 7.31
C TYR A 693 25.36 -42.13 7.89
N ALA A 694 25.95 -41.39 8.82
CA ALA A 694 25.41 -40.18 9.39
C ALA A 694 25.60 -39.02 8.41
N THR A 695 24.53 -38.62 7.72
CA THR A 695 24.55 -37.56 6.69
C THR A 695 24.10 -36.21 7.24
N PHE A 696 24.68 -35.13 6.69
CA PHE A 696 24.44 -33.74 7.10
C PHE A 696 24.83 -32.76 5.99
N TYR A 697 24.30 -31.54 6.05
CA TYR A 697 24.58 -30.48 5.09
C TYR A 697 25.68 -29.53 5.57
N LEU A 698 26.52 -29.12 4.63
CA LEU A 698 27.55 -28.08 4.84
C LEU A 698 27.73 -27.28 3.55
N GLY A 699 27.52 -25.96 3.61
CA GLY A 699 27.65 -25.08 2.44
C GLY A 699 26.71 -25.42 1.28
N GLY A 700 25.60 -26.11 1.56
CA GLY A 700 24.66 -26.61 0.55
C GLY A 700 25.02 -27.98 -0.04
N GLU A 701 26.17 -28.55 0.31
CA GLU A 701 26.57 -29.91 -0.10
C GLU A 701 26.20 -30.94 0.97
N LEU A 702 25.81 -32.14 0.53
CA LEU A 702 25.50 -33.27 1.39
C LEU A 702 26.76 -34.09 1.66
N LEU A 703 27.14 -34.22 2.93
CA LEU A 703 28.30 -34.95 3.41
C LEU A 703 27.87 -36.11 4.31
N ALA A 704 28.77 -37.08 4.48
CA ALA A 704 28.55 -38.27 5.30
C ALA A 704 29.73 -38.57 6.24
N LEU A 705 29.42 -39.03 7.44
CA LEU A 705 30.35 -39.72 8.34
C LEU A 705 29.88 -41.15 8.52
N ASP A 706 30.79 -42.09 8.76
CA ASP A 706 30.40 -43.42 9.23
C ASP A 706 29.63 -43.27 10.55
N ALA A 707 28.40 -43.83 10.60
CA ALA A 707 27.52 -43.65 11.74
C ALA A 707 28.13 -44.21 13.04
N THR A 708 29.00 -45.23 12.95
CA THR A 708 29.66 -45.83 14.11
C THR A 708 30.66 -44.89 14.81
N MET A 709 31.13 -43.86 14.11
CA MET A 709 32.05 -42.85 14.64
C MET A 709 31.30 -41.70 15.32
N VAL A 710 29.99 -41.61 15.14
CA VAL A 710 29.18 -40.53 15.68
C VAL A 710 28.58 -40.98 17.00
N ARG A 711 28.59 -40.10 18.00
CA ARG A 711 27.93 -40.34 19.29
C ARG A 711 26.55 -39.74 19.36
N GLU A 712 26.45 -38.46 19.05
CA GLU A 712 25.21 -37.70 18.99
C GLU A 712 25.49 -36.34 18.34
N ALA A 713 24.43 -35.62 18.06
CA ALA A 713 24.46 -34.20 17.72
C ALA A 713 23.80 -33.37 18.84
N VAL A 714 24.31 -32.15 19.02
CA VAL A 714 23.85 -31.16 20.01
C VAL A 714 23.66 -29.77 19.34
N PRO A 715 22.84 -28.88 19.91
CA PRO A 715 22.64 -27.54 19.35
C PRO A 715 23.92 -26.71 19.41
N ALA A 716 24.21 -25.93 18.36
CA ALA A 716 25.33 -25.00 18.36
C ALA A 716 25.22 -23.93 19.46
N GLU A 717 24.02 -23.62 19.92
CA GLU A 717 23.76 -22.67 21.00
C GLU A 717 24.27 -23.13 22.38
N GLN A 718 24.59 -24.42 22.55
CA GLN A 718 25.25 -24.92 23.77
C GLN A 718 26.75 -24.64 23.81
N MET A 719 27.31 -24.15 22.69
CA MET A 719 28.74 -23.85 22.58
C MET A 719 29.07 -22.51 23.19
N THR A 720 30.06 -22.50 24.07
CA THR A 720 30.75 -21.28 24.49
C THR A 720 31.82 -20.95 23.47
N ALA A 721 31.66 -19.83 22.77
CA ALA A 721 32.66 -19.34 21.82
C ALA A 721 33.99 -19.06 22.55
N THR A 722 35.10 -19.52 21.97
CA THR A 722 36.43 -19.23 22.49
C THR A 722 37.18 -18.29 21.55
N PRO A 723 38.05 -17.39 22.07
CA PRO A 723 38.97 -16.63 21.23
C PRO A 723 39.79 -17.54 20.33
N ALA A 724 40.23 -17.04 19.17
CA ALA A 724 41.03 -17.80 18.21
C ALA A 724 42.25 -18.42 18.91
N GLY A 725 42.20 -19.75 19.07
CA GLY A 725 43.27 -20.53 19.68
C GLY A 725 44.34 -20.91 18.66
N THR A 726 45.23 -21.82 19.04
CA THR A 726 46.33 -22.33 18.20
C THR A 726 45.88 -23.12 16.96
N HIS A 727 44.61 -23.51 16.86
CA HIS A 727 44.08 -24.30 15.75
C HIS A 727 43.13 -23.46 14.88
N PRO A 728 43.36 -23.35 13.55
CA PRO A 728 42.64 -22.42 12.67
C PRO A 728 41.13 -22.68 12.55
N ALA A 729 40.69 -23.94 12.72
CA ALA A 729 39.27 -24.28 12.65
C ALA A 729 38.55 -24.36 14.01
N ARG A 730 39.21 -24.05 15.14
CA ARG A 730 38.61 -24.21 16.48
C ARG A 730 37.72 -23.01 16.81
N VAL A 731 36.46 -23.26 17.13
CA VAL A 731 35.43 -22.21 17.32
C VAL A 731 34.85 -22.13 18.73
N GLY A 732 34.93 -23.20 19.52
CA GLY A 732 34.40 -23.16 20.88
C GLY A 732 34.50 -24.46 21.67
N LEU A 733 33.77 -24.50 22.79
CA LEU A 733 33.72 -25.60 23.75
C LEU A 733 32.26 -25.90 24.12
N ILE A 734 31.94 -27.18 24.35
CA ILE A 734 30.69 -27.61 24.96
C ILE A 734 30.95 -28.43 26.25
N PRO A 735 30.06 -28.37 27.25
CA PRO A 735 30.14 -29.28 28.40
C PRO A 735 29.88 -30.74 27.98
N PRO A 736 30.37 -31.72 28.76
CA PRO A 736 30.03 -33.13 28.54
C PRO A 736 28.51 -33.34 28.67
N THR A 737 27.97 -34.16 27.78
CA THR A 737 26.55 -34.55 27.73
C THR A 737 26.31 -35.82 28.56
N SER A 738 25.05 -36.12 28.86
CA SER A 738 24.64 -37.35 29.55
C SER A 738 24.99 -38.64 28.79
N ASN A 739 25.26 -38.57 27.47
CA ASN A 739 25.69 -39.71 26.66
C ASN A 739 27.21 -39.81 26.51
N THR A 740 27.96 -38.84 27.05
CA THR A 740 29.43 -38.85 27.04
C THR A 740 29.95 -39.19 28.43
N ALA A 741 30.69 -40.30 28.55
CA ALA A 741 31.32 -40.72 29.81
C ALA A 741 32.60 -39.91 30.11
N LEU A 742 32.53 -38.58 30.03
CA LEU A 742 33.68 -37.67 30.16
C LEU A 742 33.45 -36.64 31.26
N GLY A 743 34.51 -36.32 32.00
CA GLY A 743 34.52 -35.28 33.05
C GLY A 743 35.08 -33.92 32.60
N HIS A 744 35.33 -33.72 31.30
CA HIS A 744 35.93 -32.51 30.76
C HIS A 744 35.17 -31.96 29.55
N PHE A 745 35.37 -30.67 29.25
CA PHE A 745 34.78 -30.01 28.08
C PHE A 745 35.28 -30.62 26.76
N ILE A 746 34.44 -30.51 25.73
CA ILE A 746 34.70 -31.04 24.38
C ILE A 746 34.97 -29.85 23.44
N TRP A 747 36.07 -29.90 22.70
CA TRP A 747 36.42 -28.88 21.71
C TRP A 747 35.57 -29.01 20.45
N VAL A 748 35.12 -27.87 19.92
CA VAL A 748 34.29 -27.77 18.70
C VAL A 748 35.08 -27.08 17.58
N TYR A 749 35.01 -27.66 16.38
CA TYR A 749 35.71 -27.21 15.19
C TYR A 749 34.73 -26.94 14.05
N ASP A 750 34.88 -25.83 13.31
CA ASP A 750 34.07 -25.56 12.11
C ASP A 750 34.53 -26.45 10.96
N LEU A 751 33.66 -27.36 10.53
CA LEU A 751 33.99 -28.33 9.50
C LEU A 751 34.26 -27.68 8.15
N ALA A 752 33.62 -26.55 7.84
CA ALA A 752 33.90 -25.85 6.58
C ALA A 752 35.29 -25.22 6.60
N ALA A 753 35.75 -24.73 7.76
CA ALA A 753 37.12 -24.25 7.91
C ALA A 753 38.16 -25.40 7.86
N LEU A 754 37.79 -26.61 8.30
CA LEU A 754 38.62 -27.80 8.16
C LEU A 754 38.73 -28.28 6.69
N LEU A 755 37.65 -28.19 5.92
CA LEU A 755 37.63 -28.58 4.50
C LEU A 755 38.23 -27.50 3.60
N ASN A 756 38.02 -26.23 3.93
CA ASN A 756 38.55 -25.08 3.21
C ASN A 756 39.01 -23.99 4.20
N PRO A 757 40.33 -23.85 4.42
CA PRO A 757 40.90 -22.87 5.36
C PRO A 757 40.56 -21.41 5.04
N ALA A 758 40.11 -21.08 3.83
CA ALA A 758 39.69 -19.73 3.45
C ALA A 758 38.27 -19.38 3.95
N THR A 759 37.55 -20.31 4.56
CA THR A 759 36.17 -20.10 5.03
C THR A 759 36.14 -19.18 6.25
N PRO A 760 35.32 -18.11 6.28
CA PRO A 760 35.20 -17.24 7.44
C PRO A 760 34.55 -17.96 8.65
N LEU A 761 35.19 -17.86 9.81
CA LEU A 761 34.78 -18.51 11.07
C LEU A 761 33.58 -17.84 11.76
N HIS A 762 33.28 -16.58 11.43
CA HIS A 762 32.22 -15.79 12.06
C HIS A 762 30.91 -15.87 11.26
N ARG A 763 30.34 -17.08 11.18
CA ARG A 763 28.99 -17.28 10.65
C ARG A 763 27.96 -17.30 11.80
N PRO A 764 26.72 -16.85 11.57
CA PRO A 764 25.65 -16.95 12.58
C PRO A 764 25.50 -18.40 13.08
N LEU A 765 25.42 -18.59 14.41
CA LEU A 765 25.26 -19.92 15.03
C LEU A 765 23.82 -20.44 14.96
N GLU A 766 22.85 -19.60 14.64
CA GLU A 766 21.43 -19.90 14.72
C GLU A 766 21.00 -21.03 13.75
N GLY A 767 20.50 -22.13 14.32
CA GLY A 767 20.06 -23.32 13.58
C GLY A 767 21.17 -24.33 13.24
N ARG A 768 22.45 -23.98 13.47
CA ARG A 768 23.60 -24.88 13.22
C ARG A 768 23.69 -25.99 14.27
N GLN A 769 24.40 -27.05 13.93
CA GLN A 769 24.42 -28.30 14.69
C GLN A 769 25.87 -28.69 14.99
N ILE A 770 26.12 -29.31 16.15
CA ILE A 770 27.43 -29.85 16.52
C ILE A 770 27.34 -31.36 16.54
N ILE A 771 28.06 -32.05 15.65
CA ILE A 771 28.16 -33.51 15.64
C ILE A 771 29.34 -33.93 16.51
N LEU A 772 29.09 -34.76 17.53
CA LEU A 772 30.12 -35.34 18.38
C LEU A 772 30.66 -36.61 17.74
N VAL A 773 31.93 -36.56 17.35
CA VAL A 773 32.63 -37.64 16.67
C VAL A 773 33.63 -38.25 17.63
N GLN A 774 33.52 -39.57 17.82
CA GLN A 774 34.47 -40.37 18.57
C GLN A 774 35.33 -41.21 17.64
N GLN A 775 36.65 -41.08 17.80
CA GLN A 775 37.61 -41.99 17.19
C GLN A 775 38.60 -42.50 18.24
N GLY A 776 38.60 -43.81 18.47
CA GLY A 776 39.38 -44.40 19.57
C GLY A 776 38.95 -43.83 20.92
N THR A 777 39.89 -43.25 21.67
CA THR A 777 39.67 -42.61 22.98
C THR A 777 39.34 -41.11 22.89
N GLN A 778 39.39 -40.51 21.70
CA GLN A 778 39.27 -39.07 21.51
C GLN A 778 37.85 -38.71 21.06
N LEU A 779 37.29 -37.64 21.65
CA LEU A 779 35.98 -37.09 21.33
C LEU A 779 36.12 -35.60 21.02
N PHE A 780 35.56 -35.16 19.90
CA PHE A 780 35.53 -33.76 19.49
C PHE A 780 34.21 -33.43 18.77
N GLY A 781 33.84 -32.16 18.76
CA GLY A 781 32.64 -31.65 18.09
C GLY A 781 32.95 -31.04 16.73
N LEU A 782 32.06 -31.25 15.76
CA LEU A 782 32.11 -30.65 14.43
C LEU A 782 30.89 -29.77 14.22
N LEU A 783 31.12 -28.47 13.99
CA LEU A 783 30.06 -27.53 13.66
C LEU A 783 29.68 -27.67 12.18
N VAL A 784 28.42 -28.01 11.93
CA VAL A 784 27.80 -28.23 10.60
C VAL A 784 26.54 -27.37 10.44
N ASP A 785 26.00 -27.28 9.23
CA ASP A 785 24.88 -26.37 8.95
C ASP A 785 23.53 -26.99 9.32
N GLU A 786 23.26 -28.22 8.89
CA GLU A 786 21.99 -28.92 9.18
C GLU A 786 22.20 -30.44 9.22
N LEU A 787 21.44 -31.16 10.07
CA LEU A 787 21.41 -32.63 10.06
C LEU A 787 20.47 -33.12 8.95
N HIS A 788 20.80 -34.24 8.32
CA HIS A 788 19.98 -34.83 7.26
C HIS A 788 19.31 -36.14 7.72
N ALA A 789 19.93 -37.29 7.48
CA ALA A 789 19.40 -38.61 7.83
C ALA A 789 20.54 -39.60 8.15
N VAL A 790 20.21 -40.84 8.56
CA VAL A 790 21.18 -41.93 8.73
C VAL A 790 20.84 -43.12 7.78
N PRO A 791 21.02 -42.95 6.45
CA PRO A 791 20.71 -44.01 5.48
C PRO A 791 21.68 -45.20 5.50
N GLU A 792 21.19 -46.35 5.05
CA GLU A 792 21.98 -47.56 4.76
C GLU A 792 22.41 -47.57 3.29
N PHE A 793 23.68 -47.90 3.03
CA PHE A 793 24.20 -48.08 1.67
C PHE A 793 24.92 -49.42 1.51
N ASP A 794 24.69 -50.09 0.39
CA ASP A 794 25.38 -51.32 0.04
C ASP A 794 26.84 -51.04 -0.32
N ALA A 795 27.71 -52.03 -0.12
CA ALA A 795 29.14 -51.89 -0.44
C ALA A 795 29.40 -51.53 -1.92
N GLY A 796 28.49 -51.91 -2.83
CA GLY A 796 28.58 -51.57 -4.26
C GLY A 796 28.19 -50.12 -4.61
N GLU A 797 27.56 -49.40 -3.68
CA GLU A 797 27.17 -47.99 -3.85
C GLU A 797 28.28 -47.02 -3.40
N VAL A 798 29.25 -47.52 -2.63
CA VAL A 798 30.40 -46.77 -2.13
C VAL A 798 31.59 -46.96 -3.08
N ILE A 799 32.08 -45.87 -3.66
CA ILE A 799 33.26 -45.85 -4.52
C ILE A 799 34.39 -45.04 -3.89
N GLU A 800 35.64 -45.32 -4.27
CA GLU A 800 36.75 -44.44 -3.92
C GLU A 800 36.61 -43.08 -4.62
N ALA A 801 36.97 -42.00 -3.92
CA ALA A 801 36.90 -40.67 -4.48
C ALA A 801 37.93 -40.51 -5.62
N PRO A 802 37.52 -40.07 -6.83
CA PRO A 802 38.40 -40.01 -8.01
C PRO A 802 39.55 -38.99 -7.90
N PHE A 803 39.58 -38.15 -6.86
CA PHE A 803 40.55 -37.07 -6.66
C PHE A 803 41.37 -37.19 -5.37
N GLY A 804 41.38 -38.35 -4.69
CA GLY A 804 41.79 -38.47 -3.28
C GLY A 804 43.10 -39.21 -2.95
N GLY A 805 44.18 -38.99 -3.69
CA GLY A 805 45.52 -39.42 -3.28
C GLY A 805 45.96 -38.75 -1.96
N GLY A 806 45.94 -39.50 -0.86
CA GLY A 806 46.76 -39.27 0.35
C GLY A 806 46.42 -38.13 1.34
N VAL A 807 45.84 -36.98 0.94
CA VAL A 807 45.87 -35.76 1.79
C VAL A 807 44.50 -35.15 2.18
N GLY A 808 43.42 -35.36 1.41
CA GLY A 808 42.10 -34.76 1.71
C GLY A 808 41.29 -35.49 2.79
N LEU A 809 40.38 -34.79 3.48
CA LEU A 809 39.47 -35.36 4.48
C LEU A 809 38.41 -36.31 3.88
N ILE A 810 38.14 -36.21 2.58
CA ILE A 810 37.19 -37.05 1.83
C ILE A 810 37.97 -38.17 1.13
N ASP A 811 37.57 -39.42 1.33
CA ASP A 811 38.22 -40.59 0.72
C ASP A 811 37.29 -41.46 -0.14
N ARG A 812 35.98 -41.39 0.12
CA ARG A 812 34.95 -42.18 -0.56
C ARG A 812 33.79 -41.28 -1.01
N LEU A 813 33.10 -41.72 -2.04
CA LEU A 813 31.85 -41.14 -2.50
C LEU A 813 30.76 -42.22 -2.49
N ILE A 814 29.57 -41.87 -2.04
CA ILE A 814 28.39 -42.74 -2.13
C ILE A 814 27.57 -42.32 -3.35
N ARG A 815 27.26 -43.28 -4.22
CA ARG A 815 26.38 -43.11 -5.39
C ARG A 815 24.93 -43.41 -4.99
N ALA A 816 24.22 -42.38 -4.56
CA ALA A 816 22.81 -42.49 -4.23
C ALA A 816 21.89 -42.17 -5.42
N ARG A 817 20.61 -42.57 -5.33
CA ARG A 817 19.59 -42.38 -6.39
C ARG A 817 20.04 -42.89 -7.76
N GLY A 818 20.62 -44.10 -7.81
CA GLY A 818 21.12 -44.67 -9.06
C GLY A 818 22.27 -43.86 -9.70
N GLY A 819 23.00 -43.06 -8.92
CA GLY A 819 24.14 -42.26 -9.36
C GLY A 819 23.84 -40.78 -9.65
N GLN A 820 22.61 -40.30 -9.42
CA GLN A 820 22.25 -38.89 -9.59
C GLN A 820 22.74 -38.00 -8.45
N VAL A 821 22.94 -38.56 -7.26
CA VAL A 821 23.44 -37.83 -6.08
C VAL A 821 24.75 -38.47 -5.63
N LEU A 822 25.79 -37.66 -5.52
CA LEU A 822 27.09 -38.07 -4.97
C LEU A 822 27.25 -37.46 -3.58
N ILE A 823 27.42 -38.31 -2.57
CA ILE A 823 27.64 -37.88 -1.19
C ILE A 823 29.11 -38.10 -0.85
N ALA A 824 29.80 -37.07 -0.42
CA ALA A 824 31.19 -37.20 0.01
C ALA A 824 31.29 -37.72 1.45
N VAL A 825 32.05 -38.80 1.62
CA VAL A 825 32.27 -39.45 2.91
C VAL A 825 33.58 -38.93 3.52
N ILE A 826 33.47 -38.40 4.73
CA ILE A 826 34.61 -37.91 5.50
C ILE A 826 35.28 -39.08 6.20
N ASN A 827 36.59 -39.23 5.98
CA ASN A 827 37.40 -40.23 6.66
C ASN A 827 37.65 -39.81 8.10
N GLY A 828 37.13 -40.58 9.06
CA GLY A 828 37.29 -40.30 10.49
C GLY A 828 38.76 -40.21 10.92
N GLN A 829 39.63 -41.13 10.45
CA GLN A 829 41.05 -41.14 10.82
C GLN A 829 41.80 -39.89 10.38
N ARG A 830 41.52 -39.39 9.17
CA ARG A 830 42.09 -38.14 8.67
C ARG A 830 41.53 -36.94 9.41
N LEU A 831 40.24 -37.00 9.76
CA LEU A 831 39.55 -35.95 10.53
C LEU A 831 40.14 -35.78 11.93
N ALA A 832 40.39 -36.87 12.69
CA ALA A 832 41.01 -36.74 13.99
C ALA A 832 42.45 -36.22 13.91
N ARG A 833 43.24 -36.63 12.90
CA ARG A 833 44.59 -36.06 12.69
C ARG A 833 44.51 -34.56 12.41
N ALA A 834 43.59 -34.14 11.54
CA ALA A 834 43.41 -32.73 11.21
C ALA A 834 43.00 -31.88 12.42
N VAL A 835 42.25 -32.46 13.38
CA VAL A 835 41.73 -31.77 14.56
C VAL A 835 42.70 -31.78 15.75
N LEU A 836 43.51 -32.84 15.88
CA LEU A 836 44.30 -33.11 17.09
C LEU A 836 45.81 -32.88 16.91
N GLY A 837 46.27 -32.67 15.68
CA GLY A 837 47.68 -32.46 15.33
C GLY A 837 48.37 -33.75 14.91
#